data_AF-A0A5N7CE57-F1
#
_entry.id   AF-A0A5N7CE57-F1
#
_cell.length_a   1.000
_cell.length_b   1.000
_cell.length_c   1.000
_cell.angle_alpha   90.00
_cell.angle_beta   90.00
_cell.angle_gamma   90.00
#
_symmetry.space_group_name_H-M   'P 1'
#
loop_
_entity.id
_entity.type
_entity.pdbx_description
1 polymer ?
#
loop_
_entity_poly.entity_id
_entity_poly.type
_entity_poly.pdbx_seq_one_letter_code
_entity_poly.pdbx_strand_id
1 'polypeptide(L)'
;MTISTWEELGDLKRRSILEAIPAKWRFQQPIPPAEELRDVTGSYIQQFLTAREIEITETDAAGIAEQTTSGNWTAVEVTEAFCHRAALAHQLVSCLHEVFFDAAIEDAKRLDAYFAEHKKPVGPLHGLPVSLKDQFHVKGVETMMGYVGWIGTFEGKKGDLRRATFESELVKELRNLGAVLYCKTSVPASLMSGETVNNIISYTWNPKNRLLSSGGSSGGEGALIALRGSPGGFGTDIGGSIRVPSVFNGVFGIRPSSGRMPYEGAANSMDGQNMILSVVGPLATTARSLTLLFKAVLSQQPWYHDPLVLELPWRVDIEEKTRALIEQSARGSPSLSFAIMRHDGLALPHPPIARAVEIVEQTLKRLGHKVIEWKPPSHQIGTDIAMKVFHADGGVDVMHDFGLSGEPKAPQCIVKEGPTQNAVEIAALNVAKRQYQKLYMDYWNSTAEITGTGRPVDGVISPCAPHVAVIPQKYSSVGYTTIINVLDYTSVAFPVTHADKTVDVPQPRAEFLSDMDKLNHEQYDPEAYDGAPAGLQIFGRRLEEEKMLTLAEYISQEGSAGAEDNTPGAGKNAAVKDRKCQYCHQAFTSSSLGRHLDQFLFKKKPDGVHDVEEIRRIRSGITRRQARTSSGKRDTPERTTGKGQLDSYHTGESGTKSRDGVRMMFNTPTWHATGVINDIPNPSQSHDGPGASRFPSSQSRVPKPLPDYASRGASANSPDTMRALELALREVLDNIKAATSRMRPRMSPFDFDIQSQTFPSLCLQLLPPPPSLFAASPFPSPSSFPLQPPGVEHVEIVRQALRAQIDQWQSDQLSTDSINNSQPGRPSIGLDATMIARSAQQHEDISLRHLELAFKHWASLPPETRRDAWQLEITRAFAREMEKRKSLDDQLARVQQEANQLRAQVERLGSCQWPREFALFPPDTLPLPRDVARELDTNESKISPDSSRWDYDNVVAKWKRVVMHDKSMGRVGVGRSSPVLDDNGSADSKRGSDEPVNLSRPRILQPPAALSPSAPSPIQTGEPSASSSQQTSPYLPHDATRSPNAGPQAKRPRLMNGHHSATAAEGANSPSTNQNPPGNSKPWHPQQSLTVSNLTGPSGPTPPPSSSGT
;
A
#
# COMPACT_ATOMS: atom_id res chain seq x y z
N MET A 1 25.12 8.52 32.05
CA MET A 1 25.54 7.54 31.04
C MET A 1 26.38 8.29 30.03
N THR A 2 27.47 7.71 29.54
CA THR A 2 28.18 8.25 28.38
C THR A 2 27.27 8.15 27.15
N ILE A 3 27.39 9.12 26.24
CA ILE A 3 26.75 9.02 24.92
C ILE A 3 27.72 8.19 24.07
N SER A 4 27.33 6.98 23.71
CA SER A 4 28.11 6.16 22.77
C SER A 4 28.08 6.80 21.39
N THR A 5 29.23 6.74 20.70
CA THR A 5 29.38 7.30 19.36
C THR A 5 28.73 6.39 18.31
N TRP A 6 28.57 6.89 17.07
CA TRP A 6 28.03 6.06 16.00
C TRP A 6 28.97 4.89 15.65
N GLU A 7 30.28 5.08 15.78
CA GLU A 7 31.29 4.03 15.63
C GLU A 7 31.08 2.92 16.67
N GLU A 8 30.95 3.29 17.96
CA GLU A 8 30.72 2.33 19.04
C GLU A 8 29.42 1.54 18.83
N LEU A 9 28.34 2.22 18.42
CA LEU A 9 27.02 1.59 18.17
C LEU A 9 27.05 0.67 16.95
N GLY A 10 27.69 1.08 15.85
CA GLY A 10 27.89 0.25 14.66
C GLY A 10 28.73 -0.99 14.96
N ASP A 11 29.83 -0.83 15.71
CA ASP A 11 30.72 -1.93 16.12
C ASP A 11 30.09 -2.87 17.15
N LEU A 12 29.23 -2.36 18.05
CA LEU A 12 28.39 -3.19 18.93
C LEU A 12 27.39 -4.02 18.12
N LYS A 13 26.71 -3.40 17.14
CA LYS A 13 25.74 -4.11 16.31
C LYS A 13 26.42 -5.15 15.41
N ARG A 14 27.52 -4.81 14.73
CA ARG A 14 28.32 -5.75 13.93
C ARG A 14 28.75 -6.98 14.72
N ARG A 15 29.19 -6.78 15.98
CA ARG A 15 29.48 -7.88 16.90
C ARG A 15 28.24 -8.70 17.26
N SER A 16 27.11 -8.06 17.59
CA SER A 16 25.88 -8.79 17.93
C SER A 16 25.38 -9.72 16.81
N ILE A 17 25.55 -9.33 15.53
CA ILE A 17 25.19 -10.16 14.37
C ILE A 17 26.09 -11.41 14.29
N LEU A 18 27.40 -11.24 14.48
CA LEU A 18 28.36 -12.35 14.54
C LEU A 18 28.20 -13.22 15.80
N GLU A 19 27.81 -12.62 16.92
CA GLU A 19 27.54 -13.31 18.19
C GLU A 19 26.25 -14.14 18.15
N ALA A 20 25.26 -13.72 17.36
CA ALA A 20 24.03 -14.48 17.11
C ALA A 20 24.22 -15.67 16.13
N ILE A 21 25.36 -15.75 15.42
CA ILE A 21 25.75 -16.98 14.71
C ILE A 21 26.24 -18.03 15.73
N PRO A 22 25.68 -19.27 15.76
CA PRO A 22 26.18 -20.35 16.61
C PRO A 22 27.68 -20.60 16.46
N ALA A 23 28.40 -20.75 17.56
CA ALA A 23 29.87 -20.88 17.55
C ALA A 23 30.40 -22.04 16.69
N LYS A 24 29.63 -23.13 16.56
CA LYS A 24 29.91 -24.28 15.67
C LYS A 24 29.93 -23.95 14.17
N TRP A 25 29.38 -22.80 13.77
CA TRP A 25 29.29 -22.32 12.38
C TRP A 25 30.17 -21.09 12.13
N ARG A 26 31.00 -20.68 13.11
CA ARG A 26 31.98 -19.61 12.95
C ARG A 26 33.30 -20.16 12.42
N PHE A 27 33.96 -19.43 11.52
CA PHE A 27 35.30 -19.79 11.06
C PHE A 27 36.30 -19.76 12.22
N GLN A 28 37.03 -20.86 12.41
CA GLN A 28 38.04 -21.00 13.47
C GLN A 28 39.43 -20.50 13.03
N GLN A 29 39.59 -20.20 11.74
CA GLN A 29 40.81 -19.63 11.14
C GLN A 29 40.42 -18.33 10.41
N PRO A 30 41.35 -17.37 10.25
CA PRO A 30 41.11 -16.19 9.43
C PRO A 30 40.72 -16.57 8.00
N ILE A 31 39.70 -15.90 7.46
CA ILE A 31 39.34 -16.01 6.04
C ILE A 31 40.46 -15.34 5.23
N PRO A 32 40.98 -15.96 4.15
CA PRO A 32 42.00 -15.33 3.31
C PRO A 32 41.56 -13.95 2.77
N PRO A 33 42.50 -13.04 2.49
CA PRO A 33 42.18 -11.73 1.90
C PRO A 33 41.57 -11.87 0.49
N ALA A 34 40.89 -10.83 0.02
CA ALA A 34 40.15 -10.86 -1.24
C ALA A 34 41.07 -10.99 -2.47
N GLU A 35 42.32 -10.53 -2.33
CA GLU A 35 43.39 -10.59 -3.33
C GLU A 35 43.90 -12.02 -3.54
N GLU A 36 43.98 -12.82 -2.48
CA GLU A 36 44.37 -14.25 -2.53
C GLU A 36 43.20 -15.15 -2.91
N LEU A 37 41.99 -14.80 -2.49
CA LEU A 37 40.77 -15.58 -2.71
C LEU A 37 39.61 -14.67 -3.14
N ARG A 38 39.52 -14.42 -4.45
CA ARG A 38 38.44 -13.61 -5.03
C ARG A 38 37.09 -14.34 -5.01
N ASP A 39 37.06 -15.59 -5.45
CA ASP A 39 35.84 -16.40 -5.57
C ASP A 39 35.63 -17.25 -4.31
N VAL A 40 34.48 -17.07 -3.65
CA VAL A 40 34.06 -17.86 -2.48
C VAL A 40 32.80 -18.71 -2.77
N THR A 41 32.36 -18.77 -4.03
CA THR A 41 31.22 -19.57 -4.48
C THR A 41 31.56 -21.06 -4.66
N GLY A 42 30.54 -21.88 -4.97
CA GLY A 42 30.70 -23.27 -5.37
C GLY A 42 31.52 -24.09 -4.36
N SER A 43 32.58 -24.73 -4.85
CA SER A 43 33.43 -25.63 -4.07
C SER A 43 34.04 -24.99 -2.82
N TYR A 44 34.30 -23.68 -2.80
CA TYR A 44 34.92 -23.04 -1.64
C TYR A 44 33.99 -23.00 -0.43
N ILE A 45 32.73 -22.56 -0.58
CA ILE A 45 31.76 -22.60 0.53
C ILE A 45 31.29 -24.04 0.81
N GLN A 46 31.20 -24.89 -0.21
CA GLN A 46 30.79 -26.30 -0.06
C GLN A 46 31.75 -27.13 0.81
N GLN A 47 33.04 -26.80 0.90
CA GLN A 47 33.99 -27.57 1.72
C GLN A 47 33.68 -27.54 3.24
N PHE A 48 32.86 -26.58 3.69
CA PHE A 48 32.45 -26.41 5.09
C PHE A 48 31.08 -27.06 5.38
N LEU A 49 30.46 -27.70 4.39
CA LEU A 49 29.12 -28.30 4.46
C LEU A 49 29.18 -29.82 4.32
N THR A 50 28.22 -30.52 4.93
CA THR A 50 28.01 -31.95 4.66
C THR A 50 27.36 -32.15 3.29
N ALA A 51 27.54 -33.35 2.71
CA ALA A 51 26.93 -33.71 1.42
C ALA A 51 25.39 -33.53 1.41
N ARG A 52 24.72 -33.70 2.54
CA ARG A 52 23.26 -33.50 2.69
C ARG A 52 22.88 -32.01 2.68
N GLU A 53 23.66 -31.16 3.36
CA GLU A 53 23.45 -29.71 3.32
C GLU A 53 23.72 -29.16 1.90
N ILE A 54 24.69 -29.71 1.17
CA ILE A 54 24.94 -29.36 -0.24
C ILE A 54 23.76 -29.79 -1.12
N GLU A 55 23.25 -31.02 -0.98
CA GLU A 55 22.07 -31.51 -1.72
C GLU A 55 20.85 -30.60 -1.51
N ILE A 56 20.58 -30.23 -0.26
CA ILE A 56 19.47 -29.33 0.12
C ILE A 56 19.69 -27.93 -0.47
N THR A 57 20.87 -27.33 -0.27
CA THR A 57 21.09 -25.91 -0.59
C THR A 57 21.43 -25.63 -2.06
N GLU A 58 21.88 -26.61 -2.84
CA GLU A 58 21.96 -26.49 -4.30
C GLU A 58 20.62 -26.79 -5.01
N THR A 59 19.61 -27.28 -4.29
CA THR A 59 18.24 -27.40 -4.82
C THR A 59 17.56 -26.02 -4.81
N ASP A 60 16.83 -25.68 -5.88
CA ASP A 60 16.13 -24.38 -5.97
C ASP A 60 14.84 -24.34 -5.15
N ALA A 61 14.28 -23.14 -4.93
CA ALA A 61 13.11 -22.96 -4.06
C ALA A 61 11.90 -23.81 -4.51
N ALA A 62 11.74 -23.99 -5.82
CA ALA A 62 10.73 -24.87 -6.39
C ALA A 62 10.95 -26.35 -6.01
N GLY A 63 12.18 -26.86 -6.16
CA GLY A 63 12.52 -28.22 -5.75
C GLY A 63 12.40 -28.45 -4.24
N ILE A 64 12.83 -27.49 -3.42
CA ILE A 64 12.72 -27.58 -1.95
C ILE A 64 11.24 -27.66 -1.53
N ALA A 65 10.41 -26.75 -2.05
CA ALA A 65 8.98 -26.74 -1.76
C ALA A 65 8.29 -28.04 -2.20
N GLU A 66 8.67 -28.63 -3.33
CA GLU A 66 8.18 -29.96 -3.74
C GLU A 66 8.55 -31.07 -2.73
N GLN A 67 9.76 -31.05 -2.15
CA GLN A 67 10.20 -32.07 -1.18
C GLN A 67 9.57 -31.89 0.21
N THR A 68 9.42 -30.66 0.69
CA THR A 68 8.83 -30.38 2.01
C THR A 68 7.30 -30.49 1.98
N THR A 69 6.63 -29.99 0.94
CA THR A 69 5.15 -30.13 0.82
C THR A 69 4.68 -31.56 0.57
N SER A 70 5.57 -32.45 0.12
CA SER A 70 5.32 -33.90 0.03
C SER A 70 5.74 -34.68 1.28
N GLY A 71 6.48 -34.07 2.20
CA GLY A 71 7.01 -34.72 3.41
C GLY A 71 8.16 -35.70 3.13
N ASN A 72 8.84 -35.58 1.98
CA ASN A 72 10.07 -36.31 1.70
C ASN A 72 11.25 -35.76 2.51
N TRP A 73 11.31 -34.43 2.66
CA TRP A 73 12.27 -33.70 3.49
C TRP A 73 11.50 -32.98 4.60
N THR A 74 12.13 -32.84 5.77
CA THR A 74 11.59 -32.10 6.91
C THR A 74 11.86 -30.59 6.78
N ALA A 75 10.99 -29.76 7.35
CA ALA A 75 11.25 -28.32 7.45
C ALA A 75 12.49 -28.04 8.31
N VAL A 76 12.74 -28.82 9.37
CA VAL A 76 13.91 -28.65 10.25
C VAL A 76 15.23 -28.90 9.52
N GLU A 77 15.41 -30.03 8.82
CA GLU A 77 16.70 -30.30 8.15
C GLU A 77 17.02 -29.27 7.05
N VAL A 78 15.98 -28.79 6.36
CA VAL A 78 16.11 -27.74 5.34
C VAL A 78 16.49 -26.42 5.99
N THR A 79 15.83 -26.05 7.09
CA THR A 79 16.11 -24.81 7.82
C THR A 79 17.51 -24.81 8.42
N GLU A 80 17.96 -25.90 9.05
CA GLU A 80 19.31 -26.00 9.62
C GLU A 80 20.40 -25.87 8.54
N ALA A 81 20.23 -26.53 7.38
CA ALA A 81 21.17 -26.43 6.27
C ALA A 81 21.31 -25.01 5.71
N PHE A 82 20.19 -24.30 5.52
CA PHE A 82 20.22 -22.90 5.08
C PHE A 82 20.72 -21.95 6.16
N CYS A 83 20.41 -22.15 7.44
CA CYS A 83 20.98 -21.35 8.53
C CYS A 83 22.51 -21.50 8.61
N HIS A 84 23.04 -22.72 8.47
CA HIS A 84 24.48 -22.95 8.44
C HIS A 84 25.14 -22.26 7.22
N ARG A 85 24.58 -22.46 6.01
CA ARG A 85 25.14 -21.87 4.79
C ARG A 85 25.04 -20.33 4.78
N ALA A 86 23.99 -19.76 5.37
CA ALA A 86 23.86 -18.32 5.58
C ALA A 86 24.86 -17.76 6.60
N ALA A 87 25.13 -18.49 7.69
CA ALA A 87 26.17 -18.12 8.66
C ALA A 87 27.56 -18.04 8.02
N LEU A 88 27.91 -19.03 7.19
CA LEU A 88 29.15 -19.03 6.41
C LEU A 88 29.18 -17.86 5.42
N ALA A 89 28.10 -17.66 4.66
CA ALA A 89 27.98 -16.57 3.70
C ALA A 89 28.15 -15.18 4.33
N HIS A 90 27.53 -14.93 5.49
CA HIS A 90 27.68 -13.65 6.19
C HIS A 90 29.13 -13.35 6.55
N GLN A 91 29.87 -14.33 7.07
CA GLN A 91 31.27 -14.15 7.43
C GLN A 91 32.18 -13.93 6.21
N LEU A 92 31.81 -14.45 5.03
CA LEU A 92 32.59 -14.33 3.80
C LEU A 92 32.42 -12.99 3.06
N VAL A 93 31.21 -12.39 3.11
CA VAL A 93 30.84 -11.21 2.29
C VAL A 93 29.96 -10.16 2.98
N SER A 94 29.71 -10.27 4.28
CA SER A 94 28.91 -9.31 5.08
C SER A 94 27.47 -9.08 4.55
N CYS A 95 26.76 -10.15 4.17
CA CYS A 95 25.45 -10.06 3.49
C CYS A 95 24.20 -9.95 4.40
N LEU A 96 24.34 -9.82 5.72
CA LEU A 96 23.21 -9.85 6.68
C LEU A 96 23.26 -8.68 7.66
N HIS A 97 22.07 -8.22 8.09
CA HIS A 97 21.87 -7.29 9.21
C HIS A 97 21.29 -7.99 10.45
N GLU A 98 20.61 -9.12 10.28
CA GLU A 98 19.98 -9.87 11.40
C GLU A 98 20.02 -11.37 11.12
N VAL A 99 20.18 -12.18 12.19
CA VAL A 99 19.99 -13.63 12.17
C VAL A 99 19.14 -14.06 13.36
N PHE A 100 18.18 -14.96 13.12
CA PHE A 100 17.24 -15.45 14.13
C PHE A 100 16.98 -16.95 13.93
N PHE A 101 18.06 -17.69 13.71
CA PHE A 101 18.07 -19.11 13.37
C PHE A 101 17.34 -19.99 14.41
N ASP A 102 17.45 -19.69 15.70
CA ASP A 102 16.75 -20.46 16.75
C ASP A 102 15.23 -20.35 16.60
N ALA A 103 14.71 -19.14 16.31
CA ALA A 103 13.29 -18.92 16.06
C ALA A 103 12.83 -19.60 14.75
N ALA A 104 13.67 -19.58 13.72
CA ALA A 104 13.43 -20.28 12.46
C ALA A 104 13.34 -21.81 12.65
N ILE A 105 14.22 -22.38 13.48
CA ILE A 105 14.24 -23.81 13.80
C ILE A 105 13.01 -24.21 14.64
N GLU A 106 12.53 -23.36 15.56
CA GLU A 106 11.25 -23.58 16.25
C GLU A 106 10.04 -23.43 15.30
N ASP A 107 10.06 -22.48 14.37
CA ASP A 107 9.04 -22.37 13.31
C ASP A 107 9.01 -23.64 12.46
N ALA A 108 10.17 -24.14 12.03
CA ALA A 108 10.32 -25.38 11.28
C ALA A 108 9.79 -26.60 12.05
N LYS A 109 10.10 -26.76 13.34
CA LYS A 109 9.55 -27.83 14.20
C LYS A 109 8.01 -27.79 14.25
N ARG A 110 7.40 -26.60 14.28
CA ARG A 110 5.94 -26.44 14.26
C ARG A 110 5.34 -26.83 12.90
N LEU A 111 6.04 -26.56 11.81
CA LEU A 111 5.63 -26.99 10.46
C LEU A 111 5.70 -28.52 10.31
N ASP A 112 6.80 -29.15 10.73
CA ASP A 112 6.95 -30.62 10.72
C ASP A 112 5.91 -31.31 11.62
N ALA A 113 5.64 -30.77 12.81
CA ALA A 113 4.58 -31.28 13.68
C ALA A 113 3.19 -31.17 13.03
N TYR A 114 2.87 -30.03 12.40
CA TYR A 114 1.63 -29.85 11.66
C TYR A 114 1.48 -30.88 10.53
N PHE A 115 2.53 -31.09 9.74
CA PHE A 115 2.53 -32.07 8.66
C PHE A 115 2.39 -33.50 9.18
N ALA A 116 3.09 -33.83 10.28
CA ALA A 116 3.03 -35.13 10.92
C ALA A 116 1.62 -35.45 11.45
N GLU A 117 0.89 -34.47 11.98
CA GLU A 117 -0.50 -34.61 12.42
C GLU A 117 -1.48 -34.64 11.23
N HIS A 118 -1.47 -33.62 10.38
CA HIS A 118 -2.52 -33.36 9.38
C HIS A 118 -2.31 -34.06 8.03
N LYS A 119 -1.12 -34.59 7.77
CA LYS A 119 -0.70 -35.22 6.48
C LYS A 119 -0.89 -34.33 5.25
N LYS A 120 -0.71 -33.02 5.44
CA LYS A 120 -0.76 -31.97 4.41
C LYS A 120 0.16 -30.81 4.82
N PRO A 121 0.70 -30.03 3.86
CA PRO A 121 1.39 -28.79 4.16
C PRO A 121 0.43 -27.71 4.70
N VAL A 122 1.00 -26.69 5.32
CA VAL A 122 0.28 -25.45 5.72
C VAL A 122 -0.10 -24.63 4.48
N GLY A 123 0.84 -24.48 3.54
CA GLY A 123 0.68 -23.73 2.29
C GLY A 123 1.74 -24.13 1.24
N PRO A 124 1.81 -23.44 0.09
CA PRO A 124 2.69 -23.80 -1.02
C PRO A 124 4.18 -23.53 -0.76
N LEU A 125 4.54 -22.82 0.32
CA LEU A 125 5.93 -22.55 0.73
C LEU A 125 6.28 -23.30 2.04
N HIS A 126 5.49 -24.29 2.43
CA HIS A 126 5.66 -25.04 3.69
C HIS A 126 7.09 -25.58 3.87
N GLY A 127 7.81 -25.09 4.86
CA GLY A 127 9.18 -25.51 5.18
C GLY A 127 10.28 -24.91 4.28
N LEU A 128 9.94 -23.99 3.39
CA LEU A 128 10.92 -23.27 2.56
C LEU A 128 11.53 -22.09 3.33
N PRO A 129 12.86 -22.03 3.51
CA PRO A 129 13.53 -20.85 4.06
C PRO A 129 13.46 -19.68 3.07
N VAL A 130 13.08 -18.49 3.54
CA VAL A 130 12.98 -17.27 2.72
C VAL A 130 13.73 -16.13 3.40
N SER A 131 14.63 -15.48 2.66
CA SER A 131 15.36 -14.29 3.11
C SER A 131 14.57 -13.00 2.84
N LEU A 132 14.82 -11.98 3.67
CA LEU A 132 14.14 -10.69 3.60
C LEU A 132 15.17 -9.55 3.66
N LYS A 133 15.07 -8.59 2.74
CA LYS A 133 15.79 -7.31 2.82
C LYS A 133 15.56 -6.62 4.18
N ASP A 134 16.57 -6.00 4.76
CA ASP A 134 16.43 -5.19 5.99
C ASP A 134 15.65 -3.89 5.76
N GLN A 135 14.36 -4.08 5.57
CA GLN A 135 13.33 -3.11 5.24
C GLN A 135 11.96 -3.63 5.73
N PHE A 136 11.76 -4.95 5.63
CA PHE A 136 10.63 -5.64 6.24
C PHE A 136 10.82 -5.77 7.76
N HIS A 137 9.79 -5.41 8.52
CA HIS A 137 9.71 -5.65 9.96
C HIS A 137 9.28 -7.09 10.20
N VAL A 138 10.08 -7.83 10.98
CA VAL A 138 9.77 -9.19 11.44
C VAL A 138 9.64 -9.13 12.95
N LYS A 139 8.57 -9.70 13.50
CA LYS A 139 8.31 -9.64 14.93
C LYS A 139 9.43 -10.29 15.74
N GLY A 140 9.88 -9.62 16.81
CA GLY A 140 11.04 -10.02 17.62
C GLY A 140 12.40 -9.60 17.05
N VAL A 141 12.45 -9.02 15.84
CA VAL A 141 13.69 -8.68 15.12
C VAL A 141 13.75 -7.17 14.87
N GLU A 142 14.95 -6.59 14.89
CA GLU A 142 15.17 -5.15 14.69
C GLU A 142 15.29 -4.81 13.19
N THR A 143 14.90 -3.59 12.77
CA THR A 143 15.05 -3.10 11.38
C THR A 143 15.82 -1.80 11.42
N MET A 144 16.95 -1.73 10.71
CA MET A 144 17.86 -0.57 10.74
C MET A 144 17.94 0.16 9.40
N MET A 145 17.63 -0.53 8.29
CA MET A 145 17.72 0.01 6.93
C MET A 145 19.12 0.57 6.58
N GLY A 146 20.14 0.05 7.27
CA GLY A 146 21.54 0.48 7.18
C GLY A 146 21.93 1.67 8.07
N TYR A 147 21.00 2.36 8.73
CA TYR A 147 21.32 3.49 9.61
C TYR A 147 21.72 3.02 11.03
N VAL A 148 22.86 3.49 11.52
CA VAL A 148 23.24 3.37 12.95
C VAL A 148 22.23 4.13 13.81
N GLY A 149 21.69 5.24 13.32
CA GLY A 149 20.65 6.04 13.99
C GLY A 149 19.36 5.28 14.32
N TRP A 150 19.09 4.17 13.63
CA TRP A 150 17.91 3.33 13.83
C TRP A 150 18.14 2.16 14.81
N ILE A 151 19.38 1.85 15.19
CA ILE A 151 19.67 0.82 16.20
C ILE A 151 19.01 1.21 17.52
N GLY A 152 18.25 0.29 18.13
CA GLY A 152 17.53 0.57 19.37
C GLY A 152 16.14 1.20 19.19
N THR A 153 15.67 1.41 17.95
CA THR A 153 14.47 2.21 17.63
C THR A 153 13.40 1.42 16.86
N PHE A 154 12.31 2.10 16.49
CA PHE A 154 11.48 1.74 15.34
C PHE A 154 11.49 2.93 14.37
N GLU A 155 12.10 2.80 13.19
CA GLU A 155 12.19 3.88 12.17
C GLU A 155 12.74 5.20 12.77
N GLY A 156 13.89 5.12 13.45
CA GLY A 156 14.52 6.24 14.17
C GLY A 156 13.83 6.64 15.48
N LYS A 157 12.57 6.27 15.69
CA LYS A 157 11.75 6.70 16.84
C LYS A 157 12.09 5.87 18.09
N LYS A 158 12.70 6.53 19.07
CA LYS A 158 13.04 5.95 20.38
C LYS A 158 11.79 5.83 21.25
N GLY A 159 11.54 4.65 21.80
CA GLY A 159 10.41 4.38 22.70
C GLY A 159 9.06 4.05 22.04
N ASP A 160 9.00 3.94 20.70
CA ASP A 160 7.81 3.47 19.99
C ASP A 160 7.51 2.00 20.35
N LEU A 161 6.26 1.73 20.78
CA LEU A 161 5.79 0.41 21.20
C LEU A 161 5.75 -0.62 20.05
N ARG A 162 5.84 -0.18 18.79
CA ARG A 162 5.95 -1.03 17.60
C ARG A 162 7.30 -1.75 17.49
N ARG A 163 8.34 -1.26 18.18
CA ARG A 163 9.68 -1.89 18.18
C ARG A 163 9.58 -3.36 18.60
N ALA A 164 10.05 -4.25 17.72
CA ALA A 164 10.00 -5.71 17.86
C ALA A 164 8.60 -6.35 18.04
N THR A 165 7.50 -5.58 17.97
CA THR A 165 6.12 -6.11 18.07
C THR A 165 5.37 -6.07 16.74
N PHE A 166 5.72 -5.13 15.87
CA PHE A 166 5.15 -4.94 14.52
C PHE A 166 5.76 -5.90 13.48
N GLU A 167 5.00 -6.17 12.41
CA GLU A 167 5.34 -7.13 11.36
C GLU A 167 4.73 -6.63 10.03
N SER A 168 5.53 -6.54 8.95
CA SER A 168 5.05 -6.07 7.63
C SER A 168 4.10 -7.10 6.99
N GLU A 169 3.24 -6.70 6.06
CA GLU A 169 2.20 -7.61 5.55
C GLU A 169 2.76 -8.82 4.79
N LEU A 170 3.75 -8.59 3.91
CA LEU A 170 4.49 -9.66 3.22
C LEU A 170 5.03 -10.74 4.19
N VAL A 171 5.45 -10.34 5.40
CA VAL A 171 6.02 -11.25 6.40
C VAL A 171 4.94 -12.16 6.99
N LYS A 172 3.74 -11.63 7.23
CA LYS A 172 2.56 -12.41 7.67
C LYS A 172 2.11 -13.36 6.57
N GLU A 173 2.04 -12.88 5.33
CA GLU A 173 1.68 -13.70 4.15
C GLU A 173 2.64 -14.86 3.94
N LEU A 174 3.97 -14.63 4.01
CA LEU A 174 4.96 -15.70 3.90
C LEU A 174 4.82 -16.74 5.01
N ARG A 175 4.57 -16.32 6.25
CA ARG A 175 4.27 -17.24 7.37
C ARG A 175 3.00 -18.05 7.14
N ASN A 176 1.92 -17.43 6.66
CA ASN A 176 0.65 -18.11 6.32
C ASN A 176 0.82 -19.11 5.18
N LEU A 177 1.70 -18.84 4.22
CA LEU A 177 2.09 -19.76 3.14
C LEU A 177 2.98 -20.93 3.63
N GLY A 178 3.42 -20.89 4.89
CA GLY A 178 4.24 -21.90 5.55
C GLY A 178 5.76 -21.71 5.39
N ALA A 179 6.21 -20.56 4.89
CA ALA A 179 7.64 -20.27 4.76
C ALA A 179 8.31 -20.06 6.12
N VAL A 180 9.60 -20.40 6.20
CA VAL A 180 10.45 -20.20 7.38
C VAL A 180 11.30 -18.95 7.17
N LEU A 181 11.22 -18.01 8.12
CA LEU A 181 11.99 -16.77 8.09
C LEU A 181 13.12 -16.86 9.11
N TYR A 182 14.35 -16.51 8.72
CA TYR A 182 15.55 -16.88 9.49
C TYR A 182 16.67 -15.84 9.54
N CYS A 183 16.69 -14.88 8.60
CA CYS A 183 17.64 -13.77 8.58
C CYS A 183 17.04 -12.54 7.90
N LYS A 184 17.65 -11.36 8.12
CA LYS A 184 17.48 -10.20 7.22
C LYS A 184 18.79 -9.77 6.59
N THR A 185 18.72 -9.44 5.31
CA THR A 185 19.89 -9.19 4.46
C THR A 185 20.29 -7.72 4.42
N SER A 186 21.58 -7.48 4.20
CA SER A 186 22.17 -6.15 4.23
C SER A 186 21.69 -5.23 3.09
N VAL A 187 21.65 -3.94 3.41
CA VAL A 187 21.22 -2.84 2.53
C VAL A 187 22.13 -1.62 2.73
N PRO A 188 22.37 -0.77 1.71
CA PRO A 188 22.98 0.52 1.94
C PRO A 188 22.06 1.40 2.79
N ALA A 189 22.66 2.24 3.64
CA ALA A 189 21.91 3.27 4.36
C ALA A 189 21.10 4.14 3.38
N SER A 190 19.89 4.56 3.76
CA SER A 190 18.87 5.24 2.93
C SER A 190 18.26 4.44 1.76
N LEU A 191 18.72 3.22 1.48
CA LEU A 191 18.38 2.43 0.28
C LEU A 191 18.72 3.10 -1.08
N MET A 192 19.17 4.35 -1.11
CA MET A 192 19.40 5.15 -2.32
C MET A 192 20.84 5.02 -2.84
N SER A 193 21.28 3.79 -3.11
CA SER A 193 22.57 3.50 -3.72
C SER A 193 22.54 2.26 -4.63
N GLY A 194 23.39 2.28 -5.66
CA GLY A 194 23.69 1.15 -6.54
C GLY A 194 24.73 0.18 -5.98
N GLU A 195 25.32 0.47 -4.81
CA GLU A 195 26.21 -0.40 -4.04
C GLU A 195 25.60 -0.67 -2.65
N THR A 196 26.03 -1.71 -1.94
CA THR A 196 25.58 -2.00 -0.57
C THR A 196 26.67 -1.66 0.45
N VAL A 197 26.55 -0.47 1.03
CA VAL A 197 27.52 0.18 1.93
C VAL A 197 26.81 0.89 3.09
N ASN A 198 27.24 0.64 4.32
CA ASN A 198 26.73 1.32 5.52
C ASN A 198 27.70 1.21 6.71
N ASN A 199 27.47 2.00 7.76
CA ASN A 199 28.38 2.07 8.91
C ASN A 199 28.28 0.85 9.88
N ILE A 200 27.23 0.02 9.75
CA ILE A 200 27.03 -1.19 10.55
C ILE A 200 27.90 -2.34 10.04
N ILE A 201 27.77 -2.72 8.76
CA ILE A 201 28.47 -3.87 8.14
C ILE A 201 29.68 -3.48 7.27
N SER A 202 29.96 -2.18 7.17
CA SER A 202 30.88 -1.57 6.19
C SER A 202 30.43 -1.75 4.74
N TYR A 203 30.61 -2.93 4.16
CA TYR A 203 30.38 -3.17 2.72
C TYR A 203 29.99 -4.63 2.44
N THR A 204 29.00 -4.87 1.58
CA THR A 204 28.65 -6.22 1.13
C THR A 204 29.32 -6.55 -0.20
N TRP A 205 30.18 -7.56 -0.18
CA TRP A 205 31.04 -7.94 -1.29
C TRP A 205 30.36 -8.91 -2.26
N ASN A 206 30.79 -8.89 -3.52
CA ASN A 206 30.35 -9.87 -4.51
C ASN A 206 30.96 -11.25 -4.20
N PRO A 207 30.17 -12.33 -4.06
CA PRO A 207 30.72 -13.65 -3.74
C PRO A 207 31.64 -14.24 -4.82
N LYS A 208 31.43 -13.86 -6.09
CA LYS A 208 32.19 -14.41 -7.22
C LYS A 208 33.55 -13.75 -7.37
N ASN A 209 33.67 -12.50 -6.91
CA ASN A 209 34.92 -11.74 -6.89
C ASN A 209 34.84 -10.68 -5.77
N ARG A 210 35.39 -10.98 -4.60
CA ARG A 210 35.32 -10.15 -3.38
C ARG A 210 36.02 -8.78 -3.46
N LEU A 211 36.57 -8.41 -4.62
CA LEU A 211 37.03 -7.04 -4.90
C LEU A 211 35.93 -6.15 -5.53
N LEU A 212 34.76 -6.73 -5.82
CA LEU A 212 33.64 -6.08 -6.51
C LEU A 212 32.39 -5.96 -5.62
N SER A 213 31.47 -5.10 -6.02
CA SER A 213 30.21 -4.84 -5.33
C SER A 213 29.18 -5.96 -5.50
N SER A 214 28.46 -6.27 -4.43
CA SER A 214 27.19 -7.02 -4.51
C SER A 214 26.06 -6.23 -5.19
N GLY A 215 26.27 -4.94 -5.48
CA GLY A 215 25.24 -4.05 -6.01
C GLY A 215 24.30 -3.56 -4.91
N GLY A 216 23.29 -2.78 -5.27
CA GLY A 216 22.40 -2.15 -4.28
C GLY A 216 21.02 -1.80 -4.82
N SER A 217 20.01 -1.60 -3.96
CA SER A 217 20.08 -1.65 -2.49
C SER A 217 19.68 -2.99 -1.87
N SER A 218 19.36 -4.02 -2.67
CA SER A 218 19.12 -5.39 -2.17
C SER A 218 20.37 -6.28 -2.34
N GLY A 219 21.57 -5.74 -2.09
CA GLY A 219 22.84 -6.44 -2.31
C GLY A 219 23.05 -7.64 -1.40
N GLY A 220 22.57 -7.57 -0.15
CA GLY A 220 22.57 -8.70 0.78
C GLY A 220 21.79 -9.91 0.23
N GLU A 221 20.58 -9.70 -0.31
CA GLU A 221 19.81 -10.77 -0.99
C GLU A 221 20.62 -11.38 -2.13
N GLY A 222 21.15 -10.54 -3.03
CA GLY A 222 21.92 -11.00 -4.19
C GLY A 222 23.13 -11.85 -3.81
N ALA A 223 23.93 -11.38 -2.83
CA ALA A 223 25.11 -12.08 -2.35
C ALA A 223 24.77 -13.37 -1.58
N LEU A 224 23.72 -13.35 -0.75
CA LEU A 224 23.26 -14.51 0.01
C LEU A 224 22.74 -15.63 -0.91
N ILE A 225 21.92 -15.29 -1.89
CA ILE A 225 21.32 -16.23 -2.85
C ILE A 225 22.40 -16.82 -3.79
N ALA A 226 23.37 -16.01 -4.21
CA ALA A 226 24.50 -16.49 -5.02
C ALA A 226 25.40 -17.48 -4.28
N LEU A 227 25.57 -17.32 -2.96
CA LEU A 227 26.23 -18.31 -2.10
C LEU A 227 25.36 -19.51 -1.73
N ARG A 228 24.09 -19.54 -2.17
CA ARG A 228 23.01 -20.44 -1.70
C ARG A 228 22.77 -20.42 -0.19
N GLY A 229 23.12 -19.33 0.49
CA GLY A 229 22.66 -19.10 1.86
C GLY A 229 21.15 -18.84 1.95
N SER A 230 20.48 -18.67 0.80
CA SER A 230 19.03 -18.61 0.62
C SER A 230 18.63 -19.25 -0.72
N PRO A 231 17.51 -19.98 -0.82
CA PRO A 231 17.01 -20.47 -2.11
C PRO A 231 16.28 -19.37 -2.91
N GLY A 232 15.78 -18.34 -2.20
CA GLY A 232 15.13 -17.15 -2.72
C GLY A 232 14.60 -16.26 -1.58
N GLY A 233 14.47 -14.97 -1.85
CA GLY A 233 14.10 -13.95 -0.87
C GLY A 233 13.48 -12.73 -1.52
N PHE A 234 13.14 -11.71 -0.72
CA PHE A 234 12.43 -10.53 -1.21
C PHE A 234 13.25 -9.24 -1.06
N GLY A 235 13.30 -8.47 -2.14
CA GLY A 235 13.90 -7.14 -2.20
C GLY A 235 12.90 -6.07 -2.68
N THR A 236 13.40 -4.86 -2.89
CA THR A 236 12.62 -3.71 -3.39
C THR A 236 13.36 -2.94 -4.49
N ASP A 237 12.62 -2.33 -5.43
CA ASP A 237 13.18 -1.69 -6.64
C ASP A 237 12.46 -0.39 -7.03
N ILE A 238 13.08 0.75 -6.69
CA ILE A 238 12.66 2.11 -7.12
C ILE A 238 13.49 2.68 -8.28
N GLY A 239 14.70 2.15 -8.55
CA GLY A 239 15.58 2.56 -9.66
C GLY A 239 16.49 1.46 -10.23
N GLY A 240 16.25 0.18 -9.87
CA GLY A 240 17.11 -0.96 -10.22
C GLY A 240 17.42 -1.92 -9.07
N SER A 241 16.94 -1.63 -7.86
CA SER A 241 17.45 -2.23 -6.63
C SER A 241 17.10 -3.70 -6.36
N ILE A 242 16.31 -4.36 -7.22
CA ILE A 242 16.24 -5.84 -7.31
C ILE A 242 17.18 -6.33 -8.42
N ARG A 243 17.10 -5.69 -9.59
CA ARG A 243 17.72 -6.12 -10.84
C ARG A 243 19.25 -5.99 -10.85
N VAL A 244 19.80 -4.92 -10.27
CA VAL A 244 21.25 -4.67 -10.17
C VAL A 244 21.93 -5.73 -9.29
N PRO A 245 21.50 -5.98 -8.02
CA PRO A 245 21.98 -7.12 -7.25
C PRO A 245 21.80 -8.48 -7.95
N SER A 246 20.70 -8.66 -8.70
CA SER A 246 20.47 -9.90 -9.44
C SER A 246 21.56 -10.15 -10.48
N VAL A 247 21.80 -9.20 -11.40
CA VAL A 247 22.82 -9.39 -12.45
C VAL A 247 24.26 -9.38 -11.92
N PHE A 248 24.56 -8.60 -10.87
CA PHE A 248 25.91 -8.53 -10.31
C PHE A 248 26.33 -9.84 -9.64
N ASN A 249 25.43 -10.51 -8.92
CA ASN A 249 25.74 -11.75 -8.21
C ASN A 249 25.37 -13.01 -9.03
N GLY A 250 24.87 -12.86 -10.25
CA GLY A 250 24.55 -13.98 -11.16
C GLY A 250 23.26 -14.74 -10.82
N VAL A 251 22.28 -14.06 -10.22
CA VAL A 251 20.99 -14.64 -9.79
C VAL A 251 19.81 -14.01 -10.55
N PHE A 252 18.61 -14.58 -10.38
CA PHE A 252 17.39 -14.06 -10.98
C PHE A 252 16.68 -13.09 -10.03
N GLY A 253 15.97 -12.10 -10.57
CA GLY A 253 15.07 -11.25 -9.78
C GLY A 253 14.05 -10.52 -10.64
N ILE A 254 12.85 -10.29 -10.11
CA ILE A 254 11.76 -9.59 -10.82
C ILE A 254 11.41 -8.28 -10.13
N ARG A 255 11.45 -7.19 -10.89
CA ARG A 255 10.71 -5.96 -10.61
C ARG A 255 9.32 -6.08 -11.28
N PRO A 256 8.22 -6.27 -10.54
CA PRO A 256 6.88 -6.16 -11.10
C PRO A 256 6.47 -4.69 -11.32
N SER A 257 5.30 -4.47 -11.92
CA SER A 257 4.61 -3.18 -11.84
C SER A 257 4.12 -2.86 -10.43
N SER A 258 3.85 -1.58 -10.15
CA SER A 258 3.30 -1.14 -8.88
C SER A 258 1.92 -1.75 -8.59
N GLY A 259 1.69 -2.10 -7.32
CA GLY A 259 0.47 -2.76 -6.86
C GLY A 259 0.34 -4.24 -7.24
N ARG A 260 1.43 -4.95 -7.57
CA ARG A 260 1.41 -6.43 -7.75
C ARG A 260 1.84 -7.22 -6.51
N MET A 261 2.43 -6.57 -5.51
CA MET A 261 2.98 -7.18 -4.30
C MET A 261 2.73 -6.25 -3.10
N PRO A 262 2.46 -6.79 -1.90
CA PRO A 262 2.25 -5.97 -0.70
C PRO A 262 3.54 -5.25 -0.30
N TYR A 263 3.40 -3.96 0.00
CA TYR A 263 4.40 -3.06 0.56
C TYR A 263 4.02 -2.63 1.99
N GLU A 264 2.75 -2.78 2.40
CA GLU A 264 2.21 -2.32 3.69
C GLU A 264 3.08 -2.71 4.89
N GLY A 265 3.44 -1.68 5.66
CA GLY A 265 4.30 -1.80 6.83
C GLY A 265 5.76 -2.16 6.53
N ALA A 266 6.28 -2.02 5.31
CA ALA A 266 7.72 -2.02 5.06
C ALA A 266 8.29 -0.61 5.31
N ALA A 267 9.39 -0.50 6.04
CA ALA A 267 10.08 0.78 6.24
C ALA A 267 10.58 1.35 4.89
N ASN A 268 10.79 2.66 4.77
CA ASN A 268 11.32 3.24 3.55
C ASN A 268 11.95 4.63 3.80
N SER A 269 12.83 5.08 2.91
CA SER A 269 13.19 6.50 2.82
C SER A 269 12.33 7.22 1.77
N MET A 270 12.12 8.52 1.97
CA MET A 270 11.17 9.36 1.24
C MET A 270 9.74 8.78 1.26
N ASP A 271 9.26 8.37 2.44
CA ASP A 271 7.90 7.84 2.58
C ASP A 271 6.84 8.86 2.13
N GLY A 272 5.72 8.37 1.59
CA GLY A 272 4.69 9.19 0.93
C GLY A 272 5.06 9.71 -0.47
N GLN A 273 6.27 9.45 -0.99
CA GLN A 273 6.64 9.82 -2.36
C GLN A 273 5.91 8.94 -3.40
N ASN A 274 4.86 9.50 -4.01
CA ASN A 274 3.93 8.80 -4.91
C ASN A 274 4.14 9.08 -6.42
N MET A 275 5.27 9.69 -6.81
CA MET A 275 5.59 9.98 -8.21
C MET A 275 6.23 8.79 -8.94
N ILE A 276 7.21 8.12 -8.32
CA ILE A 276 7.77 6.85 -8.79
C ILE A 276 7.73 5.90 -7.59
N LEU A 277 6.86 4.90 -7.67
CA LEU A 277 6.64 3.95 -6.59
C LEU A 277 7.77 2.91 -6.56
N SER A 278 8.30 2.69 -5.36
CA SER A 278 9.04 1.48 -5.05
C SER A 278 8.11 0.26 -5.16
N VAL A 279 8.66 -0.90 -5.49
CA VAL A 279 7.91 -2.16 -5.57
C VAL A 279 8.66 -3.27 -4.87
N VAL A 280 7.93 -4.19 -4.25
CA VAL A 280 8.45 -5.46 -3.73
C VAL A 280 8.55 -6.49 -4.85
N GLY A 281 9.56 -7.35 -4.81
CA GLY A 281 9.66 -8.50 -5.72
C GLY A 281 10.72 -9.51 -5.28
N PRO A 282 10.54 -10.81 -5.62
CA PRO A 282 11.50 -11.84 -5.26
C PRO A 282 12.81 -11.79 -6.06
N LEU A 283 13.88 -12.24 -5.43
CA LEU A 283 15.13 -12.72 -6.01
C LEU A 283 15.23 -14.23 -5.77
N ALA A 284 15.83 -14.99 -6.69
CA ALA A 284 15.98 -16.44 -6.53
C ALA A 284 17.11 -17.03 -7.39
N THR A 285 17.44 -18.28 -7.10
CA THR A 285 18.42 -19.08 -7.86
C THR A 285 17.98 -19.46 -9.27
N THR A 286 16.67 -19.47 -9.56
CA THR A 286 16.09 -19.83 -10.88
C THR A 286 14.83 -19.00 -11.21
N ALA A 287 14.55 -18.82 -12.50
CA ALA A 287 13.32 -18.17 -12.98
C ALA A 287 12.03 -18.85 -12.46
N ARG A 288 12.00 -20.19 -12.41
CA ARG A 288 10.84 -20.94 -11.87
C ARG A 288 10.63 -20.70 -10.37
N SER A 289 11.70 -20.44 -9.62
CA SER A 289 11.63 -20.08 -8.20
C SER A 289 11.04 -18.68 -8.01
N LEU A 290 11.32 -17.73 -8.90
CA LEU A 290 10.59 -16.44 -8.92
C LEU A 290 9.10 -16.67 -9.13
N THR A 291 8.71 -17.49 -10.12
CA THR A 291 7.30 -17.82 -10.39
C THR A 291 6.61 -18.45 -9.18
N LEU A 292 7.26 -19.37 -8.47
CA LEU A 292 6.71 -19.95 -7.23
C LEU A 292 6.45 -18.86 -6.18
N LEU A 293 7.48 -18.07 -5.82
CA LEU A 293 7.37 -17.04 -4.79
C LEU A 293 6.31 -15.99 -5.15
N PHE A 294 6.27 -15.55 -6.41
CA PHE A 294 5.33 -14.56 -6.91
C PHE A 294 3.87 -15.06 -6.86
N LYS A 295 3.65 -16.30 -7.31
CA LYS A 295 2.33 -16.94 -7.36
C LYS A 295 1.83 -17.35 -5.96
N ALA A 296 2.75 -17.65 -5.05
CA ALA A 296 2.43 -17.94 -3.65
C ALA A 296 1.92 -16.70 -2.91
N VAL A 297 2.64 -15.56 -2.96
CA VAL A 297 2.19 -14.31 -2.31
C VAL A 297 0.84 -13.85 -2.87
N LEU A 298 0.66 -13.83 -4.20
CA LEU A 298 -0.65 -13.51 -4.81
C LEU A 298 -1.80 -14.45 -4.38
N SER A 299 -1.51 -15.67 -3.90
CA SER A 299 -2.55 -16.59 -3.40
C SER A 299 -3.10 -16.23 -2.02
N GLN A 300 -2.44 -15.33 -1.27
CA GLN A 300 -2.96 -14.77 -0.02
C GLN A 300 -4.01 -13.67 -0.24
N GLN A 301 -4.18 -13.19 -1.48
CA GLN A 301 -5.08 -12.08 -1.84
C GLN A 301 -4.68 -10.76 -1.15
N PRO A 302 -3.42 -10.30 -1.30
CA PRO A 302 -2.83 -9.14 -0.60
C PRO A 302 -3.64 -7.83 -0.67
N TRP A 303 -4.48 -7.66 -1.69
CA TRP A 303 -5.39 -6.51 -1.84
C TRP A 303 -6.47 -6.36 -0.75
N TYR A 304 -6.67 -7.37 0.11
CA TYR A 304 -7.49 -7.24 1.32
C TYR A 304 -6.71 -6.77 2.57
N HIS A 305 -5.39 -6.58 2.44
CA HIS A 305 -4.49 -6.25 3.54
C HIS A 305 -3.62 -5.01 3.24
N ASP A 306 -3.27 -4.77 1.98
CA ASP A 306 -2.58 -3.58 1.48
C ASP A 306 -3.47 -2.80 0.48
N PRO A 307 -3.84 -1.53 0.75
CA PRO A 307 -4.72 -0.75 -0.11
C PRO A 307 -4.06 -0.25 -1.42
N LEU A 308 -2.75 -0.40 -1.58
CA LEU A 308 -2.01 -0.09 -2.81
C LEU A 308 -1.88 -1.30 -3.75
N VAL A 309 -2.27 -2.49 -3.31
CA VAL A 309 -2.25 -3.72 -4.12
C VAL A 309 -3.54 -3.83 -4.95
N LEU A 310 -3.36 -4.14 -6.22
CA LEU A 310 -4.44 -4.36 -7.18
C LEU A 310 -5.07 -5.73 -6.95
N GLU A 311 -6.41 -5.80 -6.99
CA GLU A 311 -7.19 -7.05 -6.99
C GLU A 311 -6.98 -7.80 -8.33
N LEU A 312 -5.82 -8.44 -8.44
CA LEU A 312 -5.30 -9.07 -9.66
C LEU A 312 -4.56 -10.36 -9.31
N PRO A 313 -5.24 -11.53 -9.31
CA PRO A 313 -4.60 -12.82 -9.05
C PRO A 313 -3.59 -13.20 -10.15
N TRP A 314 -2.91 -14.33 -9.98
CA TRP A 314 -2.05 -14.89 -11.04
C TRP A 314 -2.89 -15.37 -12.23
N ARG A 315 -2.70 -14.76 -13.40
CA ARG A 315 -3.43 -15.07 -14.63
C ARG A 315 -2.83 -16.26 -15.37
N VAL A 316 -3.33 -17.46 -15.02
CA VAL A 316 -2.93 -18.73 -15.63
C VAL A 316 -3.17 -18.74 -17.15
N ASP A 317 -4.20 -18.05 -17.64
CA ASP A 317 -4.50 -17.90 -19.07
C ASP A 317 -3.40 -17.14 -19.82
N ILE A 318 -2.76 -16.15 -19.19
CA ILE A 318 -1.62 -15.42 -19.76
C ILE A 318 -0.38 -16.32 -19.77
N GLU A 319 -0.12 -17.05 -18.69
CA GLU A 319 0.97 -18.04 -18.60
C GLU A 319 0.83 -19.12 -19.71
N GLU A 320 -0.32 -19.78 -19.79
CA GLU A 320 -0.62 -20.83 -20.78
C GLU A 320 -0.54 -20.29 -22.22
N LYS A 321 -1.09 -19.10 -22.48
CA LYS A 321 -1.00 -18.45 -23.80
C LYS A 321 0.44 -18.14 -24.20
N THR A 322 1.28 -17.70 -23.26
CA THR A 322 2.72 -17.46 -23.52
C THR A 322 3.45 -18.77 -23.79
N ARG A 323 3.22 -19.82 -23.01
CA ARG A 323 3.78 -21.16 -23.27
C ARG A 323 3.32 -21.71 -24.64
N ALA A 324 2.05 -21.53 -25.01
CA ALA A 324 1.54 -21.94 -26.33
C ALA A 324 2.20 -21.21 -27.51
N LEU A 325 2.54 -19.92 -27.38
CA LEU A 325 3.29 -19.17 -28.39
C LEU A 325 4.74 -19.67 -28.51
N ILE A 326 5.40 -19.99 -27.38
CA ILE A 326 6.73 -20.62 -27.37
C ILE A 326 6.69 -21.95 -28.14
N GLU A 327 5.72 -22.82 -27.85
CA GLU A 327 5.57 -24.10 -28.57
C GLU A 327 5.24 -23.92 -30.06
N GLN A 328 4.63 -22.81 -30.47
CA GLN A 328 4.36 -22.54 -31.90
C GLN A 328 5.63 -22.11 -32.64
N SER A 329 6.45 -21.22 -32.03
CA SER A 329 7.81 -20.92 -32.54
C SER A 329 8.66 -22.18 -32.64
N ALA A 330 8.67 -23.04 -31.61
CA ALA A 330 9.43 -24.30 -31.61
C ALA A 330 8.97 -25.31 -32.68
N ARG A 331 7.76 -25.15 -33.23
CA ARG A 331 7.24 -25.92 -34.39
C ARG A 331 7.51 -25.25 -35.74
N GLY A 332 8.41 -24.25 -35.79
CA GLY A 332 8.80 -23.55 -37.02
C GLY A 332 7.79 -22.49 -37.49
N SER A 333 6.80 -22.13 -36.65
CA SER A 333 5.85 -21.04 -36.93
C SER A 333 6.26 -19.83 -36.09
N PRO A 334 7.02 -18.85 -36.62
CA PRO A 334 7.62 -17.77 -35.82
C PRO A 334 6.53 -16.90 -35.16
N SER A 335 6.27 -17.17 -33.88
CA SER A 335 5.08 -16.70 -33.17
C SER A 335 5.38 -15.61 -32.14
N LEU A 336 6.65 -15.41 -31.82
CA LEU A 336 7.15 -14.37 -30.91
C LEU A 336 8.10 -13.42 -31.64
N SER A 337 8.08 -12.16 -31.22
CA SER A 337 9.02 -11.13 -31.66
C SER A 337 9.62 -10.41 -30.46
N PHE A 338 10.94 -10.34 -30.41
CA PHE A 338 11.70 -9.65 -29.37
C PHE A 338 12.39 -8.42 -29.94
N ALA A 339 12.67 -7.43 -29.09
CA ALA A 339 13.55 -6.31 -29.43
C ALA A 339 14.84 -6.33 -28.60
N ILE A 340 15.93 -5.83 -29.17
CA ILE A 340 17.23 -5.68 -28.49
C ILE A 340 17.52 -4.19 -28.30
N MET A 341 17.62 -3.74 -27.05
CA MET A 341 18.15 -2.43 -26.69
C MET A 341 19.63 -2.56 -26.31
N ARG A 342 20.54 -2.30 -27.26
CA ARG A 342 21.99 -2.39 -27.01
C ARG A 342 22.49 -1.34 -26.01
N HIS A 343 21.90 -0.15 -26.02
CA HIS A 343 22.21 0.92 -25.07
C HIS A 343 21.00 1.80 -24.75
N ASP A 344 21.03 2.47 -23.61
CA ASP A 344 20.05 3.50 -23.22
C ASP A 344 20.22 4.82 -24.00
N GLY A 345 21.39 5.02 -24.63
CA GLY A 345 21.76 6.26 -25.32
C GLY A 345 22.52 7.25 -24.43
N LEU A 346 22.83 6.88 -23.19
CA LEU A 346 23.57 7.70 -22.22
C LEU A 346 24.97 7.12 -21.96
N ALA A 347 25.12 5.79 -21.89
CA ALA A 347 26.39 5.10 -21.76
C ALA A 347 26.39 3.76 -22.52
N LEU A 348 27.44 3.45 -23.29
CA LEU A 348 27.59 2.14 -23.93
C LEU A 348 28.05 1.08 -22.91
N PRO A 349 27.60 -0.18 -23.03
CA PRO A 349 28.04 -1.25 -22.14
C PRO A 349 29.51 -1.63 -22.31
N HIS A 350 30.13 -2.10 -21.22
CA HIS A 350 31.42 -2.80 -21.24
C HIS A 350 31.34 -4.08 -22.10
N PRO A 351 32.48 -4.55 -22.66
CA PRO A 351 32.54 -5.76 -23.48
C PRO A 351 31.78 -7.00 -22.95
N PRO A 352 31.88 -7.42 -21.66
CA PRO A 352 31.14 -8.60 -21.17
C PRO A 352 29.61 -8.44 -21.24
N ILE A 353 29.10 -7.21 -21.06
CA ILE A 353 27.67 -6.92 -21.14
C ILE A 353 27.21 -6.81 -22.60
N ALA A 354 28.03 -6.22 -23.48
CA ALA A 354 27.77 -6.21 -24.92
C ALA A 354 27.71 -7.63 -25.49
N ARG A 355 28.69 -8.48 -25.12
CA ARG A 355 28.73 -9.91 -25.46
C ARG A 355 27.54 -10.69 -24.90
N ALA A 356 27.08 -10.38 -23.67
CA ALA A 356 25.86 -10.97 -23.13
C ALA A 356 24.62 -10.64 -23.99
N VAL A 357 24.48 -9.38 -24.44
CA VAL A 357 23.39 -8.98 -25.36
C VAL A 357 23.46 -9.77 -26.68
N GLU A 358 24.65 -9.96 -27.23
CA GLU A 358 24.86 -10.75 -28.46
C GLU A 358 24.53 -12.24 -28.26
N ILE A 359 24.92 -12.86 -27.14
CA ILE A 359 24.60 -14.26 -26.83
C ILE A 359 23.08 -14.49 -26.79
N VAL A 360 22.32 -13.59 -26.16
CA VAL A 360 20.86 -13.69 -26.11
C VAL A 360 20.24 -13.38 -27.48
N GLU A 361 20.73 -12.37 -28.20
CA GLU A 361 20.27 -12.06 -29.56
C GLU A 361 20.45 -13.24 -30.53
N GLN A 362 21.61 -13.88 -30.55
CA GLN A 362 21.88 -15.04 -31.41
C GLN A 362 21.10 -16.27 -30.95
N THR A 363 20.89 -16.44 -29.64
CA THR A 363 19.99 -17.49 -29.11
C THR A 363 18.56 -17.29 -29.61
N LEU A 364 18.01 -16.08 -29.54
CA LEU A 364 16.66 -15.79 -30.04
C LEU A 364 16.52 -16.01 -31.55
N LYS A 365 17.55 -15.67 -32.34
CA LYS A 365 17.60 -15.97 -33.79
C LYS A 365 17.72 -17.47 -34.08
N ARG A 366 18.57 -18.20 -33.34
CA ARG A 366 18.71 -19.68 -33.42
C ARG A 366 17.38 -20.40 -33.16
N LEU A 367 16.58 -19.88 -32.23
CA LEU A 367 15.25 -20.39 -31.88
C LEU A 367 14.14 -19.95 -32.87
N GLY A 368 14.49 -19.27 -33.96
CA GLY A 368 13.58 -18.89 -35.03
C GLY A 368 12.66 -17.71 -34.73
N HIS A 369 12.87 -16.97 -33.64
CA HIS A 369 12.04 -15.80 -33.32
C HIS A 369 12.41 -14.59 -34.17
N LYS A 370 11.44 -13.70 -34.38
CA LYS A 370 11.74 -12.38 -34.96
C LYS A 370 12.54 -11.58 -33.93
N VAL A 371 13.64 -10.97 -34.37
CA VAL A 371 14.39 -9.99 -33.59
C VAL A 371 14.40 -8.65 -34.32
N ILE A 372 14.18 -7.57 -33.58
CA ILE A 372 14.29 -6.18 -34.06
C ILE A 372 15.22 -5.35 -33.15
N GLU A 373 15.65 -4.20 -33.66
CA GLU A 373 16.42 -3.22 -32.90
C GLU A 373 15.46 -2.29 -32.11
N TRP A 374 15.72 -2.05 -30.83
CA TRP A 374 14.92 -1.15 -30.00
C TRP A 374 15.46 0.28 -30.06
N LYS A 375 14.63 1.23 -30.51
CA LYS A 375 14.95 2.66 -30.67
C LYS A 375 13.94 3.52 -29.91
N PRO A 376 13.97 3.48 -28.56
CA PRO A 376 12.95 4.12 -27.74
C PRO A 376 13.06 5.66 -27.77
N PRO A 377 12.00 6.36 -27.31
CA PRO A 377 12.09 7.78 -26.96
C PRO A 377 13.19 8.02 -25.93
N SER A 378 13.99 9.08 -26.11
CA SER A 378 15.23 9.35 -25.33
C SER A 378 15.11 9.05 -23.83
N HIS A 379 16.02 8.20 -23.33
CA HIS A 379 16.10 7.85 -21.92
C HIS A 379 16.60 9.02 -21.05
N GLN A 380 17.21 10.06 -21.62
CA GLN A 380 17.54 11.27 -20.85
C GLN A 380 16.28 11.88 -20.21
N ILE A 381 15.17 11.93 -20.95
CA ILE A 381 13.90 12.53 -20.48
C ILE A 381 13.38 11.80 -19.24
N GLY A 382 13.38 10.46 -19.25
CA GLY A 382 12.96 9.68 -18.09
C GLY A 382 13.96 9.78 -16.93
N THR A 383 15.26 9.87 -17.22
CA THR A 383 16.31 10.05 -16.20
C THR A 383 16.18 11.40 -15.50
N ASP A 384 15.94 12.48 -16.25
CA ASP A 384 15.71 13.83 -15.71
C ASP A 384 14.47 13.88 -14.81
N ILE A 385 13.40 13.17 -15.19
CA ILE A 385 12.19 13.04 -14.37
C ILE A 385 12.51 12.27 -13.08
N ALA A 386 13.18 11.13 -13.18
CA ALA A 386 13.54 10.31 -12.02
C ALA A 386 14.46 11.04 -11.03
N MET A 387 15.52 11.70 -11.50
CA MET A 387 16.45 12.42 -10.64
C MET A 387 15.78 13.60 -9.91
N LYS A 388 14.79 14.25 -10.53
CA LYS A 388 13.97 15.27 -9.86
C LYS A 388 12.99 14.67 -8.86
N VAL A 389 12.43 13.49 -9.11
CA VAL A 389 11.59 12.76 -8.15
C VAL A 389 12.40 12.32 -6.92
N PHE A 390 13.61 11.81 -7.11
CA PHE A 390 14.52 11.36 -6.03
C PHE A 390 15.17 12.50 -5.22
N HIS A 391 14.86 13.76 -5.54
CA HIS A 391 15.31 14.96 -4.81
C HIS A 391 14.13 15.91 -4.54
N ALA A 392 12.89 15.41 -4.52
CA ALA A 392 11.71 16.24 -4.34
C ALA A 392 11.60 16.83 -2.91
N ASP A 393 12.12 16.13 -1.91
CA ASP A 393 12.22 16.56 -0.51
C ASP A 393 13.50 17.36 -0.22
N GLY A 394 14.35 17.64 -1.22
CA GLY A 394 15.66 18.25 -1.01
C GLY A 394 16.66 17.37 -0.22
N GLY A 395 16.38 16.08 -0.03
CA GLY A 395 17.15 15.15 0.79
C GLY A 395 16.93 15.27 2.30
N VAL A 396 15.92 16.02 2.75
CA VAL A 396 15.61 16.27 4.16
C VAL A 396 15.36 14.98 4.95
N ASP A 397 14.67 14.01 4.36
CA ASP A 397 14.36 12.71 5.00
C ASP A 397 15.65 11.93 5.30
N VAL A 398 16.47 11.73 4.27
CA VAL A 398 17.73 10.98 4.37
C VAL A 398 18.73 11.66 5.32
N MET A 399 18.82 12.98 5.30
CA MET A 399 19.72 13.71 6.21
C MET A 399 19.20 13.78 7.65
N HIS A 400 17.89 13.66 7.88
CA HIS A 400 17.34 13.50 9.24
C HIS A 400 17.83 12.19 9.88
N ASP A 401 17.71 11.07 9.15
CA ASP A 401 18.11 9.74 9.65
C ASP A 401 19.61 9.65 9.98
N PHE A 402 20.48 10.13 9.08
CA PHE A 402 21.92 10.24 9.36
C PHE A 402 22.21 11.15 10.58
N GLY A 403 21.39 12.20 10.77
CA GLY A 403 21.46 13.10 11.93
C GLY A 403 21.08 12.47 13.28
N LEU A 404 20.37 11.33 13.31
CA LEU A 404 19.96 10.66 14.57
C LEU A 404 21.13 10.02 15.33
N SER A 405 22.18 9.63 14.61
CA SER A 405 23.46 9.09 15.11
C SER A 405 24.61 10.08 14.96
N GLY A 406 24.54 11.00 13.99
CA GLY A 406 25.66 11.82 13.55
C GLY A 406 26.66 11.06 12.68
N GLU A 407 26.26 9.90 12.12
CA GLU A 407 27.12 9.08 11.26
C GLU A 407 27.30 9.71 9.86
N PRO A 408 28.45 9.51 9.21
CA PRO A 408 28.69 10.06 7.87
C PRO A 408 27.91 9.29 6.79
N LYS A 409 27.26 10.04 5.89
CA LYS A 409 26.64 9.51 4.67
C LYS A 409 27.70 8.99 3.69
N ALA A 410 27.55 7.74 3.25
CA ALA A 410 28.45 7.15 2.26
C ALA A 410 28.44 7.91 0.92
N PRO A 411 29.60 8.07 0.23
CA PRO A 411 29.68 8.75 -1.08
C PRO A 411 28.75 8.17 -2.15
N GLN A 412 28.47 6.86 -2.10
CA GLN A 412 27.62 6.19 -3.07
C GLN A 412 26.11 6.40 -2.85
N CYS A 413 25.68 7.09 -1.79
CA CYS A 413 24.29 7.48 -1.61
C CYS A 413 23.96 8.66 -2.54
N ILE A 414 23.08 8.44 -3.52
CA ILE A 414 22.84 9.39 -4.63
C ILE A 414 22.07 10.64 -4.22
N VAL A 415 21.33 10.60 -3.11
CA VAL A 415 20.58 11.74 -2.55
C VAL A 415 21.55 12.79 -2.02
N LYS A 416 21.25 14.06 -2.31
CA LYS A 416 22.02 15.26 -1.94
C LYS A 416 21.10 16.31 -1.34
N GLU A 417 21.65 17.12 -0.44
CA GLU A 417 21.00 18.35 0.03
C GLU A 417 20.68 19.28 -1.14
N GLY A 418 19.49 19.87 -1.13
CA GLY A 418 19.04 20.80 -2.16
C GLY A 418 17.72 21.49 -1.80
N PRO A 419 17.19 22.35 -2.68
CA PRO A 419 15.89 22.97 -2.47
C PRO A 419 14.76 21.93 -2.55
N THR A 420 13.82 22.00 -1.60
CA THR A 420 12.57 21.21 -1.63
C THR A 420 11.67 21.66 -2.77
N GLN A 421 10.99 20.73 -3.44
CA GLN A 421 10.00 21.05 -4.48
C GLN A 421 8.62 21.31 -3.87
N ASN A 422 7.90 22.26 -4.44
CA ASN A 422 6.54 22.59 -4.02
C ASN A 422 5.49 21.75 -4.77
N ALA A 423 4.24 21.77 -4.28
CA ALA A 423 3.15 20.98 -4.83
C ALA A 423 2.85 21.22 -6.32
N VAL A 424 3.13 22.43 -6.85
CA VAL A 424 2.93 22.76 -8.28
C VAL A 424 4.02 22.13 -9.14
N GLU A 425 5.27 22.09 -8.66
CA GLU A 425 6.39 21.42 -9.33
C GLU A 425 6.21 19.90 -9.34
N ILE A 426 5.77 19.32 -8.21
CA ILE A 426 5.39 17.91 -8.08
C ILE A 426 4.22 17.56 -9.02
N ALA A 427 3.23 18.44 -9.18
CA ALA A 427 2.14 18.26 -10.15
C ALA A 427 2.66 18.30 -11.60
N ALA A 428 3.57 19.22 -11.92
CA ALA A 428 4.20 19.33 -13.24
C ALA A 428 5.05 18.10 -13.58
N LEU A 429 5.83 17.56 -12.64
CA LEU A 429 6.57 16.31 -12.81
C LEU A 429 5.65 15.12 -13.11
N ASN A 430 4.52 15.01 -12.42
CA ASN A 430 3.54 13.95 -12.70
C ASN A 430 2.93 14.07 -14.11
N VAL A 431 2.71 15.30 -14.61
CA VAL A 431 2.30 15.52 -16.00
C VAL A 431 3.39 15.10 -16.98
N ALA A 432 4.64 15.51 -16.76
CA ALA A 432 5.79 15.14 -17.61
C ALA A 432 6.03 13.61 -17.65
N LYS A 433 5.99 12.95 -16.48
CA LYS A 433 6.04 11.49 -16.34
C LYS A 433 4.96 10.80 -17.19
N ARG A 434 3.71 11.26 -17.09
CA ARG A 434 2.58 10.70 -17.86
C ARG A 434 2.71 10.94 -19.37
N GLN A 435 3.27 12.08 -19.78
CA GLN A 435 3.58 12.36 -21.20
C GLN A 435 4.68 11.42 -21.73
N TYR A 436 5.76 11.20 -20.97
CA TYR A 436 6.82 10.26 -21.32
C TYR A 436 6.31 8.81 -21.41
N GLN A 437 5.50 8.37 -20.43
CA GLN A 437 4.82 7.07 -20.44
C GLN A 437 3.96 6.86 -21.70
N LYS A 438 3.18 7.87 -22.10
CA LYS A 438 2.36 7.85 -23.32
C LYS A 438 3.23 7.73 -24.57
N LEU A 439 4.30 8.53 -24.68
CA LEU A 439 5.24 8.50 -25.81
C LEU A 439 5.92 7.12 -25.96
N TYR A 440 6.33 6.50 -24.86
CA TYR A 440 6.95 5.17 -24.85
C TYR A 440 5.95 4.06 -25.19
N MET A 441 4.72 4.16 -24.69
CA MET A 441 3.64 3.23 -25.03
C MET A 441 3.29 3.26 -26.52
N ASP A 442 3.23 4.45 -27.12
CA ASP A 442 2.95 4.62 -28.56
C ASP A 442 4.10 4.09 -29.42
N TYR A 443 5.35 4.32 -29.02
CA TYR A 443 6.51 3.71 -29.65
C TYR A 443 6.47 2.17 -29.57
N TRP A 444 6.12 1.58 -28.42
CA TRP A 444 5.94 0.13 -28.34
C TRP A 444 4.82 -0.33 -29.28
N ASN A 445 3.67 0.37 -29.31
CA ASN A 445 2.54 0.01 -30.16
C ASN A 445 2.89 -0.04 -31.66
N SER A 446 3.66 0.93 -32.19
CA SER A 446 4.03 0.95 -33.61
C SER A 446 4.95 -0.21 -34.02
N THR A 447 5.63 -0.88 -33.08
CA THR A 447 6.43 -2.07 -33.43
C THR A 447 5.62 -3.20 -34.07
N ALA A 448 4.30 -3.22 -33.91
CA ALA A 448 3.41 -4.16 -34.59
C ALA A 448 3.54 -4.14 -36.13
N GLU A 449 3.97 -3.02 -36.70
CA GLU A 449 4.21 -2.85 -38.15
C GLU A 449 5.47 -3.61 -38.62
N ILE A 450 6.42 -3.91 -37.73
CA ILE A 450 7.75 -4.47 -38.05
C ILE A 450 8.04 -5.83 -37.40
N THR A 451 7.20 -6.30 -36.45
CA THR A 451 7.30 -7.67 -35.91
C THR A 451 6.88 -8.74 -36.94
N GLY A 452 5.94 -8.41 -37.83
CA GLY A 452 5.28 -9.38 -38.73
C GLY A 452 4.30 -10.33 -38.03
N THR A 453 4.11 -10.22 -36.70
CA THR A 453 3.20 -11.09 -35.92
C THR A 453 1.77 -10.54 -35.82
N GLY A 454 1.53 -9.36 -36.38
CA GLY A 454 0.30 -8.58 -36.17
C GLY A 454 0.16 -8.00 -34.75
N ARG A 455 1.21 -8.10 -33.92
CA ARG A 455 1.24 -7.63 -32.53
C ARG A 455 2.53 -6.85 -32.26
N PRO A 456 2.53 -5.91 -31.30
CA PRO A 456 3.77 -5.31 -30.80
C PRO A 456 4.73 -6.37 -30.24
N VAL A 457 6.03 -6.04 -30.07
CA VAL A 457 7.00 -7.01 -29.53
C VAL A 457 6.57 -7.58 -28.19
N ASP A 458 6.77 -8.89 -28.02
CA ASP A 458 6.31 -9.65 -26.86
C ASP A 458 7.20 -9.38 -25.62
N GLY A 459 8.47 -8.95 -25.82
CA GLY A 459 9.38 -8.46 -24.77
C GLY A 459 10.65 -7.80 -25.34
N VAL A 460 11.35 -7.01 -24.51
CA VAL A 460 12.58 -6.27 -24.87
C VAL A 460 13.75 -6.73 -24.01
N ILE A 461 14.86 -7.12 -24.64
CA ILE A 461 16.13 -7.46 -23.98
C ILE A 461 16.98 -6.20 -23.84
N SER A 462 17.58 -6.00 -22.67
CA SER A 462 18.44 -4.85 -22.37
C SER A 462 19.48 -5.18 -21.28
N PRO A 463 20.64 -4.50 -21.25
CA PRO A 463 21.47 -4.45 -20.05
C PRO A 463 20.69 -3.97 -18.81
N CYS A 464 21.09 -4.42 -17.61
CA CYS A 464 20.66 -3.80 -16.35
C CYS A 464 21.55 -2.61 -15.95
N ALA A 465 22.81 -2.64 -16.35
CA ALA A 465 23.81 -1.60 -16.13
C ALA A 465 24.80 -1.62 -17.30
N PRO A 466 25.56 -0.54 -17.56
CA PRO A 466 26.58 -0.53 -18.62
C PRO A 466 27.87 -1.27 -18.22
N HIS A 467 27.87 -2.01 -17.12
CA HIS A 467 29.01 -2.70 -16.53
C HIS A 467 28.55 -3.96 -15.79
N VAL A 468 29.48 -4.87 -15.51
CA VAL A 468 29.27 -5.98 -14.54
C VAL A 468 29.28 -5.43 -13.10
N ALA A 469 29.44 -6.30 -12.10
CA ALA A 469 29.68 -5.89 -10.72
C ALA A 469 30.87 -4.90 -10.63
N VAL A 470 30.63 -3.70 -10.12
CA VAL A 470 31.64 -2.62 -10.12
C VAL A 470 32.70 -2.79 -9.03
N ILE A 471 33.89 -2.27 -9.27
CA ILE A 471 34.83 -1.91 -8.20
C ILE A 471 34.16 -0.85 -7.30
N PRO A 472 34.29 -0.88 -5.97
CA PRO A 472 33.63 0.08 -5.07
C PRO A 472 33.85 1.54 -5.46
N GLN A 473 32.80 2.35 -5.28
CA GLN A 473 32.70 3.76 -5.70
C GLN A 473 32.74 4.01 -7.23
N LYS A 474 32.84 2.97 -8.07
CA LYS A 474 32.70 3.09 -9.54
C LYS A 474 31.28 2.87 -10.05
N TYR A 475 30.26 2.73 -9.19
CA TYR A 475 28.87 2.68 -9.66
C TYR A 475 28.46 4.03 -10.28
N SER A 476 28.36 4.07 -11.61
CA SER A 476 28.28 5.32 -12.38
C SER A 476 26.90 5.62 -12.97
N SER A 477 26.12 4.62 -13.39
CA SER A 477 24.82 4.83 -14.06
C SER A 477 23.66 3.98 -13.53
N VAL A 478 22.50 4.61 -13.36
CA VAL A 478 21.21 3.95 -13.06
C VAL A 478 20.23 3.97 -14.24
N GLY A 479 20.63 4.49 -15.42
CA GLY A 479 19.73 4.79 -16.54
C GLY A 479 18.93 3.58 -17.04
N TYR A 480 19.63 2.54 -17.46
CA TYR A 480 19.09 1.25 -17.91
C TYR A 480 17.97 0.67 -17.05
N THR A 481 18.08 0.76 -15.72
CA THR A 481 17.06 0.26 -14.80
C THR A 481 15.98 1.28 -14.48
N THR A 482 16.34 2.53 -14.23
CA THR A 482 15.45 3.59 -13.72
C THR A 482 14.31 3.92 -14.68
N ILE A 483 14.54 3.85 -15.99
CA ILE A 483 13.50 4.13 -17.00
C ILE A 483 12.33 3.14 -16.88
N ILE A 484 12.60 1.88 -16.52
CA ILE A 484 11.57 0.87 -16.26
C ILE A 484 10.70 1.24 -15.04
N ASN A 485 11.28 1.90 -14.03
CA ASN A 485 10.54 2.43 -12.88
C ASN A 485 9.68 3.64 -13.26
N VAL A 486 10.20 4.57 -14.07
CA VAL A 486 9.46 5.74 -14.61
C VAL A 486 8.27 5.29 -15.45
N LEU A 487 8.43 4.22 -16.23
CA LEU A 487 7.37 3.63 -17.06
C LEU A 487 6.41 2.70 -16.26
N ASP A 488 6.78 2.36 -15.03
CA ASP A 488 6.20 1.29 -14.21
C ASP A 488 6.06 -0.07 -14.93
N TYR A 489 7.04 -0.41 -15.75
CA TYR A 489 7.06 -1.66 -16.52
C TYR A 489 7.57 -2.84 -15.68
N THR A 490 7.07 -4.03 -16.00
CA THR A 490 7.55 -5.31 -15.48
C THR A 490 8.92 -5.64 -16.08
N SER A 491 9.90 -6.05 -15.27
CA SER A 491 11.23 -6.46 -15.73
C SER A 491 11.81 -7.61 -14.91
N VAL A 492 12.35 -8.63 -15.59
CA VAL A 492 13.04 -9.78 -14.99
C VAL A 492 14.52 -9.72 -15.34
N ALA A 493 15.37 -9.63 -14.33
CA ALA A 493 16.82 -9.79 -14.44
C ALA A 493 17.22 -11.27 -14.43
N PHE A 494 18.19 -11.63 -15.27
CA PHE A 494 18.71 -12.98 -15.41
C PHE A 494 20.21 -13.00 -15.77
N PRO A 495 20.99 -14.00 -15.29
CA PRO A 495 22.37 -14.20 -15.71
C PRO A 495 22.47 -14.73 -17.15
N VAL A 496 23.57 -14.43 -17.85
CA VAL A 496 23.81 -14.88 -19.23
C VAL A 496 25.19 -15.53 -19.39
N THR A 497 26.24 -14.88 -18.88
CA THR A 497 27.64 -15.32 -19.00
C THR A 497 28.43 -14.81 -17.79
N HIS A 498 29.71 -15.15 -17.71
CA HIS A 498 30.69 -14.40 -16.90
C HIS A 498 31.56 -13.55 -17.83
N ALA A 499 32.19 -12.52 -17.29
CA ALA A 499 33.27 -11.79 -17.93
C ALA A 499 34.52 -12.68 -18.07
N ASP A 500 35.24 -12.54 -19.18
CA ASP A 500 36.45 -13.28 -19.52
C ASP A 500 37.46 -12.28 -20.09
N LYS A 501 38.51 -11.98 -19.35
CA LYS A 501 39.51 -10.97 -19.75
C LYS A 501 40.26 -11.26 -21.05
N THR A 502 40.21 -12.50 -21.57
CA THR A 502 40.84 -12.89 -22.84
C THR A 502 39.94 -12.63 -24.05
N VAL A 503 38.62 -12.57 -23.84
CA VAL A 503 37.61 -12.27 -24.87
C VAL A 503 37.16 -10.81 -24.79
N ASP A 504 36.92 -10.33 -23.59
CA ASP A 504 36.33 -9.03 -23.28
C ASP A 504 37.37 -7.90 -23.25
N VAL A 505 38.20 -7.80 -24.29
CA VAL A 505 39.31 -6.83 -24.34
C VAL A 505 38.81 -5.38 -24.52
N PRO A 506 39.46 -4.37 -23.91
CA PRO A 506 39.10 -2.97 -24.11
C PRO A 506 39.32 -2.53 -25.56
N GLN A 507 38.33 -1.86 -26.16
CA GLN A 507 38.40 -1.33 -27.52
C GLN A 507 38.63 0.18 -27.49
N PRO A 508 39.65 0.74 -28.17
CA PRO A 508 39.91 2.17 -28.15
C PRO A 508 38.79 2.95 -28.86
N ARG A 509 38.31 4.02 -28.22
CA ARG A 509 37.18 4.82 -28.70
C ARG A 509 37.48 6.32 -28.68
N ALA A 510 37.14 7.01 -29.76
CA ALA A 510 37.37 8.46 -29.92
C ALA A 510 36.13 9.33 -29.59
N GLU A 511 34.92 8.79 -29.76
CA GLU A 511 33.65 9.51 -29.57
C GLU A 511 32.79 8.84 -28.49
N PHE A 512 32.11 9.67 -27.69
CA PHE A 512 31.39 9.24 -26.49
C PHE A 512 29.99 9.86 -26.48
N LEU A 513 28.98 9.10 -26.05
CA LEU A 513 27.58 9.55 -25.99
C LEU A 513 27.36 10.64 -24.92
N SER A 514 28.16 10.62 -23.86
CA SER A 514 28.16 11.61 -22.77
C SER A 514 29.45 11.53 -21.95
N ASP A 515 29.64 12.46 -21.01
CA ASP A 515 30.71 12.34 -20.00
C ASP A 515 30.57 11.07 -19.14
N MET A 516 29.34 10.56 -18.96
CA MET A 516 29.07 9.30 -18.25
C MET A 516 29.51 8.08 -19.06
N ASP A 517 29.30 8.12 -20.39
CA ASP A 517 29.80 7.10 -21.31
C ASP A 517 31.34 7.05 -21.33
N LYS A 518 31.96 8.22 -21.26
CA LYS A 518 33.42 8.35 -21.14
C LYS A 518 33.92 7.78 -19.82
N LEU A 519 33.36 8.23 -18.69
CA LEU A 519 33.72 7.72 -17.37
C LEU A 519 33.55 6.21 -17.27
N ASN A 520 32.40 5.66 -17.72
CA ASN A 520 32.15 4.22 -17.71
C ASN A 520 33.23 3.45 -18.50
N HIS A 521 33.60 3.95 -19.67
CA HIS A 521 34.61 3.32 -20.54
C HIS A 521 36.02 3.38 -19.97
N GLU A 522 36.43 4.53 -19.42
CA GLU A 522 37.73 4.70 -18.73
C GLU A 522 37.82 3.89 -17.43
N GLN A 523 36.69 3.47 -16.86
CA GLN A 523 36.60 2.61 -15.67
C GLN A 523 36.67 1.10 -15.96
N TYR A 524 36.75 0.66 -17.23
CA TYR A 524 36.79 -0.76 -17.59
C TYR A 524 38.18 -1.39 -17.37
N ASP A 525 38.24 -2.43 -16.55
CA ASP A 525 39.47 -3.14 -16.15
C ASP A 525 39.24 -4.66 -16.27
N PRO A 526 39.76 -5.32 -17.32
CA PRO A 526 39.59 -6.76 -17.53
C PRO A 526 40.14 -7.61 -16.38
N GLU A 527 41.25 -7.21 -15.75
CA GLU A 527 41.90 -7.99 -14.68
C GLU A 527 41.18 -7.84 -13.34
N ALA A 528 40.47 -6.73 -13.10
CA ALA A 528 39.59 -6.58 -11.95
C ALA A 528 38.23 -7.27 -12.14
N TYR A 529 37.67 -7.23 -13.36
CA TYR A 529 36.34 -7.78 -13.66
C TYR A 529 36.31 -9.25 -14.09
N ASP A 530 37.46 -9.90 -14.29
CA ASP A 530 37.56 -11.30 -14.71
C ASP A 530 36.71 -12.25 -13.84
N GLY A 531 35.97 -13.15 -14.47
CA GLY A 531 35.06 -14.09 -13.83
C GLY A 531 33.78 -13.50 -13.21
N ALA A 532 33.57 -12.17 -13.24
CA ALA A 532 32.37 -11.54 -12.68
C ALA A 532 31.10 -11.89 -13.49
N PRO A 533 29.92 -12.07 -12.85
CA PRO A 533 28.68 -12.34 -13.57
C PRO A 533 28.25 -11.20 -14.50
N ALA A 534 27.82 -11.57 -15.70
CA ALA A 534 27.25 -10.69 -16.72
C ALA A 534 25.80 -11.14 -17.01
N GLY A 535 24.85 -10.30 -16.61
CA GLY A 535 23.42 -10.54 -16.74
C GLY A 535 22.68 -9.38 -17.41
N LEU A 536 21.46 -9.66 -17.86
CA LEU A 536 20.58 -8.73 -18.58
C LEU A 536 19.20 -8.65 -17.89
N GLN A 537 18.35 -7.76 -18.39
CA GLN A 537 16.90 -7.78 -18.12
C GLN A 537 16.11 -8.06 -19.40
N ILE A 538 15.00 -8.79 -19.24
CA ILE A 538 13.89 -8.77 -20.19
C ILE A 538 12.75 -7.97 -19.55
N PHE A 539 12.24 -6.97 -20.27
CA PHE A 539 11.11 -6.15 -19.81
C PHE A 539 9.91 -6.21 -20.75
N GLY A 540 8.74 -6.02 -20.14
CA GLY A 540 7.42 -6.03 -20.75
C GLY A 540 6.70 -4.70 -20.49
N ARG A 541 5.39 -4.68 -20.74
CA ARG A 541 4.53 -3.54 -20.39
C ARG A 541 4.12 -3.62 -18.92
N ARG A 542 3.37 -2.62 -18.43
CA ARG A 542 2.79 -2.63 -17.09
C ARG A 542 1.83 -3.83 -16.93
N LEU A 543 1.90 -4.53 -15.80
CA LEU A 543 1.08 -5.70 -15.45
C LEU A 543 1.25 -6.91 -16.40
N GLU A 544 2.50 -7.26 -16.77
CA GLU A 544 2.81 -8.43 -17.62
C GLU A 544 3.70 -9.49 -16.94
N GLU A 545 3.65 -9.60 -15.60
CA GLU A 545 4.49 -10.50 -14.77
C GLU A 545 4.46 -11.96 -15.24
N GLU A 546 3.28 -12.52 -15.49
CA GLU A 546 3.07 -13.91 -15.91
C GLU A 546 3.74 -14.20 -17.27
N LYS A 547 3.67 -13.23 -18.20
CA LYS A 547 4.33 -13.31 -19.51
C LYS A 547 5.84 -13.18 -19.37
N MET A 548 6.32 -12.20 -18.61
CA MET A 548 7.75 -11.91 -18.45
C MET A 548 8.49 -13.06 -17.76
N LEU A 549 7.92 -13.62 -16.69
CA LEU A 549 8.51 -14.79 -16.01
C LEU A 549 8.56 -16.01 -16.92
N THR A 550 7.49 -16.26 -17.71
CA THR A 550 7.45 -17.37 -18.68
C THR A 550 8.51 -17.20 -19.79
N LEU A 551 8.70 -15.98 -20.31
CA LEU A 551 9.72 -15.70 -21.33
C LEU A 551 11.14 -15.78 -20.75
N ALA A 552 11.38 -15.30 -19.52
CA ALA A 552 12.68 -15.40 -18.86
C ALA A 552 13.06 -16.85 -18.53
N GLU A 553 12.10 -17.67 -18.07
CA GLU A 553 12.28 -19.12 -17.87
C GLU A 553 12.72 -19.80 -19.17
N TYR A 554 12.01 -19.54 -20.27
CA TYR A 554 12.30 -20.10 -21.58
C TYR A 554 13.68 -19.70 -22.13
N ILE A 555 13.99 -18.40 -22.14
CA ILE A 555 15.27 -17.88 -22.67
C ILE A 555 16.46 -18.46 -21.90
N SER A 556 16.33 -18.63 -20.58
CA SER A 556 17.42 -19.14 -19.73
C SER A 556 17.70 -20.63 -19.96
N GLN A 557 16.65 -21.43 -20.17
CA GLN A 557 16.76 -22.86 -20.47
C GLN A 557 17.46 -23.09 -21.81
N GLU A 558 17.04 -22.39 -22.87
CA GLU A 558 17.63 -22.51 -24.20
C GLU A 558 19.01 -21.85 -24.34
N GLY A 559 19.29 -20.80 -23.55
CA GLY A 559 20.60 -20.15 -23.51
C GLY A 559 21.69 -21.07 -22.95
N SER A 560 21.41 -21.73 -21.82
CA SER A 560 22.35 -22.67 -21.20
C SER A 560 22.69 -23.85 -22.12
N ALA A 561 21.70 -24.39 -22.83
CA ALA A 561 21.90 -25.48 -23.78
C ALA A 561 22.78 -25.10 -24.99
N GLY A 562 22.80 -23.81 -25.38
CA GLY A 562 23.61 -23.33 -26.51
C GLY A 562 25.10 -23.10 -26.20
N ALA A 563 25.51 -23.14 -24.93
CA ALA A 563 26.89 -22.88 -24.52
C ALA A 563 27.80 -24.13 -24.62
N GLU A 564 27.26 -25.34 -24.46
CA GLU A 564 28.05 -26.59 -24.46
C GLU A 564 28.56 -27.00 -25.85
N ASP A 565 27.90 -26.57 -26.94
CA ASP A 565 28.20 -27.01 -28.31
C ASP A 565 29.49 -26.38 -28.92
N ASN A 566 30.15 -25.45 -28.23
CA ASN A 566 31.28 -24.66 -28.77
C ASN A 566 32.61 -24.77 -28.00
N THR A 567 32.75 -25.68 -27.03
CA THR A 567 34.03 -25.91 -26.31
C THR A 567 34.58 -27.32 -26.50
N PRO A 568 35.65 -27.52 -27.29
CA PRO A 568 36.23 -28.84 -27.55
C PRO A 568 37.14 -29.30 -26.39
N GLY A 569 36.55 -29.81 -25.30
CA GLY A 569 37.32 -30.57 -24.30
C GLY A 569 36.96 -30.35 -22.82
N ALA A 570 35.71 -30.56 -22.42
CA ALA A 570 35.35 -30.76 -21.01
C ALA A 570 34.67 -32.12 -20.81
N GLY A 571 35.07 -32.86 -19.76
CA GLY A 571 34.55 -34.20 -19.49
C GLY A 571 33.11 -34.17 -18.96
N LYS A 572 32.19 -34.84 -19.65
CA LYS A 572 30.77 -34.90 -19.25
C LYS A 572 30.60 -35.64 -17.91
N ASN A 573 30.29 -34.90 -16.84
CA ASN A 573 29.78 -35.46 -15.59
C ASN A 573 28.36 -36.02 -15.79
N ALA A 574 28.28 -37.20 -16.39
CA ALA A 574 27.04 -37.92 -16.59
C ALA A 574 26.45 -38.35 -15.23
N ALA A 575 25.16 -38.04 -15.00
CA ALA A 575 24.45 -38.44 -13.80
C ALA A 575 24.59 -39.96 -13.54
N VAL A 576 24.91 -40.33 -12.30
CA VAL A 576 25.23 -41.71 -11.92
C VAL A 576 24.04 -42.63 -12.21
N LYS A 577 24.26 -43.61 -13.08
CA LYS A 577 23.25 -44.58 -13.52
C LYS A 577 23.13 -45.72 -12.52
N ASP A 578 22.35 -45.48 -11.48
CA ASP A 578 22.20 -46.35 -10.30
C ASP A 578 21.49 -47.68 -10.57
N ARG A 579 20.77 -47.84 -11.70
CA ARG A 579 20.08 -49.09 -12.05
C ARG A 579 20.35 -49.55 -13.49
N LYS A 580 20.11 -50.83 -13.75
CA LYS A 580 20.11 -51.42 -15.09
C LYS A 580 18.75 -52.02 -15.40
N CYS A 581 18.34 -52.00 -16.67
CA CYS A 581 17.15 -52.73 -17.10
C CYS A 581 17.39 -54.25 -16.99
N GLN A 582 16.45 -54.99 -16.39
CA GLN A 582 16.59 -56.45 -16.25
C GLN A 582 16.52 -57.22 -17.59
N TYR A 583 16.02 -56.58 -18.65
CA TYR A 583 15.85 -57.19 -19.98
C TYR A 583 16.99 -56.83 -20.94
N CYS A 584 17.22 -55.53 -21.20
CA CYS A 584 18.25 -55.07 -22.14
C CYS A 584 19.59 -54.67 -21.49
N HIS A 585 19.70 -54.78 -20.16
CA HIS A 585 20.90 -54.46 -19.35
C HIS A 585 21.51 -53.06 -19.48
N GLN A 586 20.88 -52.17 -20.27
CA GLN A 586 21.24 -50.76 -20.37
C GLN A 586 21.11 -50.08 -19.00
N ALA A 587 22.09 -49.22 -18.70
CA ALA A 587 22.16 -48.47 -17.44
C ALA A 587 21.36 -47.16 -17.53
N PHE A 588 20.54 -46.93 -16.52
CA PHE A 588 19.57 -45.84 -16.37
C PHE A 588 19.68 -45.25 -14.95
N THR A 589 19.15 -44.04 -14.78
CA THR A 589 18.78 -43.57 -13.44
C THR A 589 17.48 -44.24 -12.99
N SER A 590 17.24 -44.37 -11.68
CA SER A 590 15.98 -44.90 -11.12
C SER A 590 14.73 -44.26 -11.74
N SER A 591 14.75 -42.95 -12.02
CA SER A 591 13.64 -42.21 -12.63
C SER A 591 13.49 -42.41 -14.15
N SER A 592 14.56 -42.75 -14.87
CA SER A 592 14.52 -42.98 -16.33
C SER A 592 14.24 -44.44 -16.70
N LEU A 593 14.62 -45.41 -15.86
CA LEU A 593 14.28 -46.83 -16.04
C LEU A 593 12.76 -47.05 -16.14
N GLY A 594 11.97 -46.32 -15.33
CA GLY A 594 10.51 -46.33 -15.42
C GLY A 594 10.01 -45.94 -16.81
N ARG A 595 10.49 -44.80 -17.34
CA ARG A 595 10.11 -44.28 -18.66
C ARG A 595 10.56 -45.20 -19.80
N HIS A 596 11.69 -45.89 -19.67
CA HIS A 596 12.16 -46.90 -20.64
C HIS A 596 11.16 -48.06 -20.75
N LEU A 597 10.76 -48.65 -19.63
CA LEU A 597 9.80 -49.76 -19.61
C LEU A 597 8.40 -49.35 -20.09
N ASP A 598 7.94 -48.13 -19.76
CA ASP A 598 6.65 -47.60 -20.25
C ASP A 598 6.58 -47.46 -21.79
N GLN A 599 7.71 -47.32 -22.49
CA GLN A 599 7.69 -47.31 -23.96
C GLN A 599 7.21 -48.64 -24.54
N PHE A 600 7.54 -49.78 -23.92
CA PHE A 600 7.13 -51.11 -24.40
C PHE A 600 5.70 -51.49 -24.00
N LEU A 601 5.09 -50.77 -23.05
CA LEU A 601 3.68 -50.90 -22.73
C LEU A 601 2.76 -50.09 -23.65
N PHE A 602 3.22 -48.93 -24.15
CA PHE A 602 2.34 -47.93 -24.80
C PHE A 602 2.80 -47.38 -26.16
N LYS A 603 4.05 -47.59 -26.61
CA LYS A 603 4.59 -46.90 -27.81
C LYS A 603 5.43 -47.76 -28.77
N LYS A 604 6.07 -48.83 -28.29
CA LYS A 604 6.89 -49.75 -29.11
C LYS A 604 6.18 -51.08 -29.29
N LYS A 605 6.41 -51.74 -30.44
CA LYS A 605 6.08 -53.16 -30.63
C LYS A 605 7.00 -54.03 -29.75
N PRO A 606 6.61 -55.26 -29.38
CA PRO A 606 7.51 -56.19 -28.69
C PRO A 606 8.80 -56.39 -29.51
N ASP A 607 9.95 -56.27 -28.87
CA ASP A 607 11.28 -56.35 -29.51
C ASP A 607 11.95 -57.72 -29.35
N GLY A 608 11.26 -58.67 -28.73
CA GLY A 608 11.78 -60.01 -28.42
C GLY A 608 12.76 -60.06 -27.25
N VAL A 609 13.08 -58.93 -26.63
CA VAL A 609 14.02 -58.81 -25.50
C VAL A 609 13.29 -58.42 -24.21
N HIS A 610 12.32 -57.50 -24.30
CA HIS A 610 11.50 -57.05 -23.18
C HIS A 610 10.22 -57.89 -23.08
N ASP A 611 10.04 -58.64 -21.99
CA ASP A 611 8.79 -59.36 -21.73
C ASP A 611 7.67 -58.36 -21.36
N VAL A 612 6.77 -58.13 -22.33
CA VAL A 612 5.69 -57.15 -22.19
C VAL A 612 4.61 -57.62 -21.20
N GLU A 613 4.46 -58.92 -20.97
CA GLU A 613 3.49 -59.46 -20.00
C GLU A 613 4.02 -59.36 -18.57
N GLU A 614 5.29 -59.69 -18.34
CA GLU A 614 5.93 -59.51 -17.02
C GLU A 614 6.11 -58.04 -16.66
N ILE A 615 6.49 -57.17 -17.61
CA ILE A 615 6.51 -55.71 -17.39
C ILE A 615 5.10 -55.20 -17.00
N ARG A 616 4.05 -55.72 -17.64
CA ARG A 616 2.66 -55.39 -17.30
C ARG A 616 2.24 -55.93 -15.93
N ARG A 617 2.65 -57.16 -15.58
CA ARG A 617 2.46 -57.79 -14.27
C ARG A 617 3.09 -56.96 -13.16
N ILE A 618 4.37 -56.61 -13.29
CA ILE A 618 5.12 -55.79 -12.32
C ILE A 618 4.48 -54.39 -12.16
N ARG A 619 4.05 -53.76 -13.26
CA ARG A 619 3.37 -52.45 -13.18
C ARG A 619 1.95 -52.51 -12.62
N SER A 620 1.25 -53.64 -12.71
CA SER A 620 -0.13 -53.77 -12.21
C SER A 620 -0.26 -53.64 -10.69
N GLY A 621 0.81 -53.91 -9.93
CA GLY A 621 0.84 -53.73 -8.47
C GLY A 621 1.02 -52.30 -7.97
N ILE A 622 1.26 -51.32 -8.85
CA ILE A 622 1.52 -49.92 -8.47
C ILE A 622 0.28 -49.06 -8.76
N THR A 623 -0.56 -48.88 -7.74
CA THR A 623 -1.84 -48.16 -7.84
C THR A 623 -1.67 -46.67 -8.16
N ARG A 624 -2.06 -46.25 -9.37
CA ARG A 624 -2.23 -44.83 -9.72
C ARG A 624 -3.58 -44.30 -9.21
N ARG A 625 -3.57 -43.08 -8.67
CA ARG A 625 -4.80 -42.28 -8.47
C ARG A 625 -5.43 -41.98 -9.85
N GLN A 626 -6.76 -42.06 -9.96
CA GLN A 626 -7.45 -41.77 -11.22
C GLN A 626 -7.57 -40.28 -11.48
N ALA A 627 -7.41 -39.89 -12.74
CA ALA A 627 -8.08 -38.73 -13.33
C ALA A 627 -9.21 -39.23 -14.24
N ARG A 628 -10.32 -38.51 -14.35
CA ARG A 628 -11.40 -38.80 -15.31
C ARG A 628 -11.74 -37.55 -16.11
N THR A 629 -11.55 -37.62 -17.42
CA THR A 629 -12.10 -36.68 -18.40
C THR A 629 -12.97 -37.42 -19.42
N SER A 630 -14.12 -36.81 -19.70
CA SER A 630 -14.90 -36.85 -20.95
C SER A 630 -14.98 -38.15 -21.80
N SER A 631 -16.22 -38.67 -21.87
CA SER A 631 -16.94 -39.08 -23.09
C SER A 631 -16.45 -40.21 -24.01
N GLY A 632 -17.35 -41.17 -24.26
CA GLY A 632 -17.37 -42.01 -25.46
C GLY A 632 -18.83 -42.30 -25.86
N LYS A 633 -19.18 -42.10 -27.15
CA LYS A 633 -20.52 -42.40 -27.69
C LYS A 633 -20.73 -43.92 -27.82
N ARG A 634 -21.99 -44.39 -27.69
CA ARG A 634 -22.46 -45.54 -28.46
C ARG A 634 -23.99 -45.60 -28.62
N ASP A 635 -24.41 -45.50 -29.89
CA ASP A 635 -25.47 -46.22 -30.64
C ASP A 635 -26.84 -46.52 -30.01
N THR A 636 -27.89 -46.25 -30.79
CA THR A 636 -29.32 -46.52 -30.54
C THR A 636 -29.74 -47.94 -30.95
N PRO A 637 -30.92 -48.41 -30.49
CA PRO A 637 -31.94 -48.85 -31.46
C PRO A 637 -33.37 -48.34 -31.16
N GLU A 638 -34.36 -48.90 -31.85
CA GLU A 638 -35.62 -48.25 -32.26
C GLU A 638 -36.83 -48.29 -31.29
N ARG A 639 -37.48 -47.13 -31.14
CA ARG A 639 -38.90 -46.84 -31.43
C ARG A 639 -39.93 -47.99 -31.28
N THR A 640 -40.83 -47.88 -30.29
CA THR A 640 -42.29 -48.03 -30.54
C THR A 640 -43.20 -47.35 -29.51
N THR A 641 -44.27 -46.80 -30.05
CA THR A 641 -45.44 -46.13 -29.47
C THR A 641 -46.34 -46.98 -28.55
N GLY A 642 -47.01 -46.39 -27.55
CA GLY A 642 -48.17 -47.01 -26.88
C GLY A 642 -48.82 -46.18 -25.76
N LYS A 643 -50.16 -46.00 -25.78
CA LYS A 643 -50.96 -45.29 -24.76
C LYS A 643 -51.42 -46.24 -23.65
N GLY A 644 -51.71 -45.74 -22.43
CA GLY A 644 -52.45 -46.49 -21.39
C GLY A 644 -52.79 -45.63 -20.15
N GLN A 645 -54.03 -45.71 -19.64
CA GLN A 645 -54.60 -44.88 -18.56
C GLN A 645 -54.80 -45.66 -17.24
N LEU A 646 -54.83 -44.92 -16.11
CA LEU A 646 -55.56 -45.18 -14.83
C LEU A 646 -55.30 -46.54 -14.10
N ASP A 647 -55.49 -46.74 -12.79
CA ASP A 647 -56.13 -46.01 -11.67
C ASP A 647 -55.25 -46.21 -10.40
N SER A 648 -55.00 -45.24 -9.51
CA SER A 648 -55.82 -44.70 -8.40
C SER A 648 -56.10 -45.65 -7.20
N TYR A 649 -55.73 -45.22 -5.99
CA TYR A 649 -56.47 -45.38 -4.71
C TYR A 649 -55.82 -44.52 -3.58
N HIS A 650 -56.59 -44.20 -2.53
CA HIS A 650 -56.29 -43.16 -1.52
C HIS A 650 -56.02 -43.65 -0.09
N THR A 651 -55.18 -42.91 0.65
CA THR A 651 -55.29 -42.43 2.06
C THR A 651 -54.02 -41.58 2.34
N GLY A 652 -53.96 -40.51 3.13
CA GLY A 652 -54.76 -40.01 4.28
C GLY A 652 -53.84 -39.98 5.51
N GLU A 653 -53.57 -38.88 6.25
CA GLU A 653 -54.12 -37.51 6.28
C GLU A 653 -53.08 -36.43 6.73
N SER A 654 -53.56 -35.19 6.93
CA SER A 654 -52.89 -33.94 7.39
C SER A 654 -51.94 -34.03 8.61
N GLY A 655 -51.09 -33.03 8.95
CA GLY A 655 -50.83 -31.65 8.44
C GLY A 655 -49.87 -30.90 9.41
N THR A 656 -49.51 -29.61 9.29
CA THR A 656 -49.87 -28.52 8.34
C THR A 656 -48.77 -27.43 8.24
N LYS A 657 -48.49 -26.96 7.00
CA LYS A 657 -48.04 -25.60 6.61
C LYS A 657 -46.63 -25.11 7.10
N SER A 658 -45.90 -24.25 6.36
CA SER A 658 -46.23 -23.58 5.09
C SER A 658 -45.12 -23.65 4.04
N ARG A 659 -45.52 -24.08 2.84
CA ARG A 659 -44.92 -23.80 1.52
C ARG A 659 -45.42 -22.40 1.03
N ASP A 660 -45.01 -21.77 -0.08
CA ASP A 660 -43.97 -21.96 -1.11
C ASP A 660 -43.51 -20.51 -1.53
N GLY A 661 -42.57 -20.22 -2.43
CA GLY A 661 -42.58 -20.45 -3.89
C GLY A 661 -43.72 -19.67 -4.61
N VAL A 662 -43.54 -19.00 -5.75
CA VAL A 662 -42.39 -18.89 -6.68
C VAL A 662 -42.37 -17.49 -7.35
N ARG A 663 -41.18 -16.99 -7.68
CA ARG A 663 -40.93 -15.74 -8.44
C ARG A 663 -41.19 -15.93 -9.94
N MET A 664 -42.23 -15.31 -10.48
CA MET A 664 -42.37 -15.11 -11.93
C MET A 664 -41.65 -13.83 -12.38
N MET A 665 -40.95 -13.87 -13.50
CA MET A 665 -40.28 -12.70 -14.09
C MET A 665 -40.99 -12.25 -15.36
N PHE A 666 -41.14 -10.94 -15.53
CA PHE A 666 -41.36 -10.31 -16.84
C PHE A 666 -40.10 -9.54 -17.24
N ASN A 667 -39.84 -9.44 -18.55
CA ASN A 667 -38.58 -9.05 -19.20
C ASN A 667 -37.48 -10.12 -19.17
N THR A 668 -37.70 -11.21 -19.90
CA THR A 668 -36.61 -11.99 -20.53
C THR A 668 -36.50 -11.52 -21.99
N PRO A 669 -35.31 -11.21 -22.53
CA PRO A 669 -35.19 -10.53 -23.83
C PRO A 669 -35.56 -11.40 -25.04
N THR A 670 -35.96 -10.74 -26.14
CA THR A 670 -36.23 -11.40 -27.42
C THR A 670 -34.94 -11.67 -28.22
N TRP A 671 -34.97 -12.75 -28.99
CA TRP A 671 -33.83 -13.44 -29.62
C TRP A 671 -33.18 -12.71 -30.82
N HIS A 672 -33.50 -11.43 -31.06
CA HIS A 672 -32.87 -10.63 -32.11
C HIS A 672 -31.50 -10.03 -31.70
N ALA A 673 -31.06 -10.24 -30.45
CA ALA A 673 -29.83 -9.64 -29.90
C ALA A 673 -28.60 -10.58 -29.84
N THR A 674 -28.74 -11.88 -30.15
CA THR A 674 -27.71 -12.91 -29.88
C THR A 674 -27.32 -13.81 -31.06
N GLY A 675 -28.01 -13.74 -32.20
CA GLY A 675 -27.45 -14.17 -33.49
C GLY A 675 -27.35 -15.68 -33.79
N VAL A 676 -27.98 -16.57 -33.02
CA VAL A 676 -28.18 -18.01 -33.39
C VAL A 676 -29.59 -18.44 -32.99
N ILE A 677 -30.26 -19.26 -33.81
CA ILE A 677 -31.70 -19.59 -33.73
C ILE A 677 -31.92 -21.12 -33.64
N ASN A 678 -32.92 -21.56 -32.86
CA ASN A 678 -33.93 -22.59 -33.24
C ASN A 678 -34.99 -22.85 -32.13
N ASP A 679 -36.09 -22.09 -32.21
CA ASP A 679 -37.52 -22.44 -32.00
C ASP A 679 -38.15 -22.87 -30.64
N ILE A 680 -39.46 -22.58 -30.52
CA ILE A 680 -40.25 -22.43 -29.26
C ILE A 680 -41.77 -22.71 -29.48
N PRO A 681 -42.49 -23.36 -28.53
CA PRO A 681 -43.92 -23.08 -28.32
C PRO A 681 -44.41 -23.03 -26.85
N ASN A 682 -45.65 -22.57 -26.64
CA ASN A 682 -46.43 -22.45 -25.37
C ASN A 682 -47.93 -22.20 -25.77
N PRO A 683 -48.95 -21.93 -24.91
CA PRO A 683 -49.11 -21.95 -23.43
C PRO A 683 -50.40 -22.69 -22.97
N SER A 684 -50.85 -22.52 -21.70
CA SER A 684 -52.28 -22.20 -21.32
C SER A 684 -52.57 -22.25 -19.80
N GLN A 685 -53.81 -21.93 -19.39
CA GLN A 685 -54.13 -20.76 -18.54
C GLN A 685 -55.49 -20.87 -17.79
N SER A 686 -55.83 -19.86 -16.93
CA SER A 686 -57.20 -19.35 -16.60
C SER A 686 -58.15 -20.21 -15.68
N HIS A 687 -59.20 -19.71 -14.97
CA HIS A 687 -59.63 -18.37 -14.49
C HIS A 687 -60.77 -18.41 -13.39
N ASP A 688 -61.11 -17.23 -12.81
CA ASP A 688 -62.41 -16.77 -12.20
C ASP A 688 -62.90 -17.04 -10.73
N GLY A 689 -63.81 -16.17 -10.24
CA GLY A 689 -64.30 -15.95 -8.83
C GLY A 689 -65.81 -16.20 -8.59
N PRO A 690 -66.65 -15.33 -7.91
CA PRO A 690 -66.44 -13.99 -7.30
C PRO A 690 -67.21 -13.65 -5.95
N GLY A 691 -67.10 -12.40 -5.43
CA GLY A 691 -68.06 -11.70 -4.51
C GLY A 691 -67.62 -11.49 -3.03
N ALA A 692 -67.46 -10.31 -2.38
CA ALA A 692 -68.16 -8.99 -2.30
C ALA A 692 -69.05 -8.84 -1.02
N SER A 693 -69.15 -7.72 -0.25
CA SER A 693 -68.48 -6.39 -0.21
C SER A 693 -68.84 -5.59 1.09
N ARG A 694 -68.42 -4.30 1.21
CA ARG A 694 -68.72 -3.23 2.24
C ARG A 694 -67.84 -3.20 3.52
N PHE A 695 -67.48 -2.06 4.15
CA PHE A 695 -67.20 -0.62 3.83
C PHE A 695 -66.72 0.08 5.16
N PRO A 696 -66.50 1.40 5.27
CA PRO A 696 -65.47 2.30 4.70
C PRO A 696 -64.64 3.00 5.83
N SER A 697 -63.65 3.90 5.65
CA SER A 697 -62.62 4.15 4.62
C SER A 697 -61.64 5.26 5.10
N SER A 698 -60.32 5.12 4.93
CA SER A 698 -59.35 6.23 4.93
C SER A 698 -58.20 5.95 3.95
N GLN A 699 -57.60 6.99 3.36
CA GLN A 699 -56.74 6.85 2.17
C GLN A 699 -55.25 6.96 2.51
N SER A 700 -54.47 5.92 2.16
CA SER A 700 -53.01 6.01 2.06
C SER A 700 -52.59 6.09 0.59
N ARG A 701 -51.55 6.86 0.28
CA ARG A 701 -51.17 7.22 -1.10
C ARG A 701 -50.42 6.10 -1.82
N VAL A 702 -50.75 5.94 -3.11
CA VAL A 702 -49.95 5.17 -4.07
C VAL A 702 -48.65 5.92 -4.39
N PRO A 703 -47.46 5.29 -4.33
CA PRO A 703 -46.24 5.85 -4.87
C PRO A 703 -46.33 5.97 -6.40
N LYS A 704 -46.06 7.16 -6.95
CA LYS A 704 -46.03 7.35 -8.41
C LYS A 704 -44.89 6.55 -9.06
N PRO A 705 -45.05 6.01 -10.28
CA PRO A 705 -43.92 5.55 -11.07
C PRO A 705 -42.92 6.68 -11.31
N LEU A 706 -41.62 6.36 -11.30
CA LEU A 706 -40.58 7.28 -11.76
C LEU A 706 -40.60 7.36 -13.30
N PRO A 707 -40.32 8.53 -13.91
CA PRO A 707 -40.26 8.65 -15.36
C PRO A 707 -39.16 7.79 -15.98
N ASP A 708 -39.46 7.12 -17.08
CA ASP A 708 -38.48 6.34 -17.84
C ASP A 708 -37.54 7.27 -18.64
N TYR A 709 -36.33 7.48 -18.09
CA TYR A 709 -35.30 8.31 -18.70
C TYR A 709 -34.74 7.77 -20.02
N ALA A 710 -34.83 6.46 -20.30
CA ALA A 710 -34.32 5.87 -21.54
C ALA A 710 -35.06 6.39 -22.78
N SER A 711 -36.31 6.83 -22.62
CA SER A 711 -37.16 7.33 -23.71
C SER A 711 -36.81 8.74 -24.23
N ARG A 712 -35.93 9.51 -23.56
CA ARG A 712 -35.68 10.94 -23.87
C ARG A 712 -34.61 11.23 -24.94
N GLY A 713 -34.15 10.22 -25.68
CA GLY A 713 -33.08 10.32 -26.69
C GLY A 713 -33.29 11.32 -27.85
N ALA A 714 -34.51 11.83 -28.05
CA ALA A 714 -34.86 12.71 -29.17
C ALA A 714 -34.78 14.24 -28.89
N SER A 715 -34.47 14.68 -27.67
CA SER A 715 -34.55 16.12 -27.30
C SER A 715 -33.38 16.69 -26.47
N ALA A 716 -32.38 15.88 -26.11
CA ALA A 716 -31.29 16.31 -25.22
C ALA A 716 -30.39 17.40 -25.83
N ASN A 717 -30.21 17.42 -27.15
CA ASN A 717 -29.25 18.29 -27.86
C ASN A 717 -29.68 19.77 -27.99
N SER A 718 -30.60 20.25 -27.15
CA SER A 718 -30.94 21.67 -27.05
C SER A 718 -29.90 22.39 -26.17
N PRO A 719 -29.14 23.37 -26.69
CA PRO A 719 -28.17 24.13 -25.88
C PRO A 719 -28.86 24.93 -24.77
N ASP A 720 -30.10 25.36 -25.00
CA ASP A 720 -30.94 26.03 -23.99
C ASP A 720 -31.25 25.09 -22.81
N THR A 721 -31.38 23.78 -23.07
CA THR A 721 -31.57 22.75 -22.02
C THR A 721 -30.28 22.51 -21.24
N MET A 722 -29.12 22.46 -21.89
CA MET A 722 -27.83 22.30 -21.19
C MET A 722 -27.54 23.49 -20.26
N ARG A 723 -27.73 24.73 -20.74
CA ARG A 723 -27.55 25.94 -19.93
C ARG A 723 -28.53 26.01 -18.75
N ALA A 724 -29.75 25.51 -18.91
CA ALA A 724 -30.70 25.41 -17.81
C ALA A 724 -30.34 24.35 -16.76
N LEU A 725 -29.71 23.24 -17.16
CA LEU A 725 -29.19 22.21 -16.26
C LEU A 725 -27.99 22.72 -15.45
N GLU A 726 -27.07 23.46 -16.10
CA GLU A 726 -25.93 24.12 -15.45
C GLU A 726 -26.38 25.10 -14.36
N LEU A 727 -27.32 25.99 -14.67
CA LEU A 727 -27.85 26.98 -13.72
C LEU A 727 -28.63 26.32 -12.57
N ALA A 728 -29.34 25.22 -12.83
CA ALA A 728 -29.99 24.42 -11.80
C ALA A 728 -28.98 23.78 -10.84
N LEU A 729 -27.90 23.15 -11.36
CA LEU A 729 -26.82 22.61 -10.55
C LEU A 729 -26.10 23.69 -9.73
N ARG A 730 -25.97 24.90 -10.29
CA ARG A 730 -25.36 26.03 -9.57
C ARG A 730 -26.21 26.50 -8.39
N GLU A 731 -27.53 26.62 -8.55
CA GLU A 731 -28.45 26.90 -7.44
C GLU A 731 -28.41 25.82 -6.35
N VAL A 732 -28.35 24.54 -6.75
CA VAL A 732 -28.16 23.40 -5.83
C VAL A 732 -26.90 23.56 -4.97
N LEU A 733 -25.76 23.81 -5.62
CA LEU A 733 -24.46 23.93 -4.94
C LEU A 733 -24.36 25.20 -4.09
N ASP A 734 -24.92 26.33 -4.55
CA ASP A 734 -24.87 27.58 -3.80
C ASP A 734 -25.83 27.58 -2.60
N ASN A 735 -26.94 26.83 -2.64
CA ASN A 735 -27.77 26.56 -1.46
C ASN A 735 -27.04 25.67 -0.43
N ILE A 736 -26.36 24.59 -0.88
CA ILE A 736 -25.54 23.74 0.01
C ILE A 736 -24.43 24.57 0.70
N LYS A 737 -23.72 25.42 -0.06
CA LYS A 737 -22.72 26.34 0.50
C LYS A 737 -23.34 27.33 1.48
N ALA A 738 -24.52 27.86 1.20
CA ALA A 738 -25.21 28.79 2.09
C ALA A 738 -25.59 28.14 3.43
N ALA A 739 -26.11 26.91 3.43
CA ALA A 739 -26.37 26.13 4.65
C ALA A 739 -25.07 25.81 5.40
N THR A 740 -24.03 25.37 4.70
CA THR A 740 -22.70 25.12 5.29
C THR A 740 -22.14 26.38 5.96
N SER A 741 -22.24 27.55 5.33
CA SER A 741 -21.78 28.83 5.89
C SER A 741 -22.63 29.40 7.04
N ARG A 742 -23.75 28.74 7.39
CA ARG A 742 -24.60 29.13 8.53
C ARG A 742 -24.37 28.26 9.77
N MET A 743 -23.69 27.12 9.63
CA MET A 743 -23.24 26.35 10.77
C MET A 743 -22.20 27.17 11.56
N ARG A 744 -22.63 27.74 12.69
CA ARG A 744 -21.74 28.49 13.58
C ARG A 744 -20.67 27.58 14.18
N PRO A 745 -19.48 28.12 14.48
CA PRO A 745 -18.54 27.47 15.37
C PRO A 745 -19.13 27.20 16.76
N ARG A 746 -18.48 26.32 17.53
CA ARG A 746 -18.78 26.12 18.96
C ARG A 746 -18.60 27.44 19.71
N MET A 747 -19.69 28.07 20.15
CA MET A 747 -19.67 29.32 20.94
C MET A 747 -19.24 29.13 22.41
N SER A 748 -18.60 28.01 22.75
CA SER A 748 -18.02 27.72 24.06
C SER A 748 -16.87 26.71 23.92
N PRO A 749 -15.78 26.84 24.70
CA PRO A 749 -14.73 25.82 24.83
C PRO A 749 -15.22 24.49 25.39
N PHE A 750 -16.34 24.50 26.12
CA PHE A 750 -16.86 23.35 26.86
C PHE A 750 -18.16 22.82 26.23
N ASP A 751 -18.36 21.50 26.26
CA ASP A 751 -19.60 20.83 25.86
C ASP A 751 -20.60 20.65 27.03
N PHE A 752 -20.23 21.15 28.22
CA PHE A 752 -21.06 21.28 29.40
C PHE A 752 -21.10 22.73 29.90
N ASP A 753 -22.17 23.13 30.62
CA ASP A 753 -22.16 24.39 31.36
C ASP A 753 -21.26 24.25 32.59
N ILE A 754 -20.14 24.97 32.57
CA ILE A 754 -19.16 24.98 33.66
C ILE A 754 -19.75 25.52 34.98
N GLN A 755 -20.67 26.49 34.94
CA GLN A 755 -21.19 27.13 36.15
C GLN A 755 -22.12 26.20 36.95
N SER A 756 -22.75 25.23 36.29
CA SER A 756 -23.51 24.16 36.94
C SER A 756 -22.66 23.07 37.61
N GLN A 757 -21.35 23.01 37.33
CA GLN A 757 -20.49 21.92 37.84
C GLN A 757 -20.01 22.15 39.27
N THR A 758 -20.03 21.09 40.08
CA THR A 758 -19.32 21.04 41.37
C THR A 758 -17.83 20.76 41.15
N PHE A 759 -16.97 21.06 42.13
CA PHE A 759 -15.54 20.74 42.04
C PHE A 759 -15.25 19.24 41.76
N PRO A 760 -15.93 18.27 42.41
CA PRO A 760 -15.96 16.87 41.97
C PRO A 760 -16.27 16.65 40.49
N SER A 761 -17.31 17.30 39.96
CA SER A 761 -17.73 17.14 38.57
C SER A 761 -16.69 17.71 37.61
N LEU A 762 -16.10 18.87 37.94
CA LEU A 762 -14.98 19.46 37.19
C LEU A 762 -13.78 18.50 37.13
N CYS A 763 -13.40 17.87 38.26
CA CYS A 763 -12.33 16.87 38.27
C CYS A 763 -12.61 15.68 37.34
N LEU A 764 -13.87 15.22 37.24
CA LEU A 764 -14.24 14.08 36.38
C LEU A 764 -14.49 14.44 34.90
N GLN A 765 -14.75 15.71 34.60
CA GLN A 765 -15.03 16.19 33.23
C GLN A 765 -13.79 16.74 32.52
N LEU A 766 -12.81 17.26 33.27
CA LEU A 766 -11.64 17.94 32.72
C LEU A 766 -10.34 17.15 32.83
N LEU A 767 -10.27 16.13 33.70
CA LEU A 767 -9.06 15.32 33.90
C LEU A 767 -9.23 13.92 33.28
N PRO A 768 -8.21 13.41 32.56
CA PRO A 768 -8.24 12.05 32.03
C PRO A 768 -8.32 10.98 33.14
N PRO A 769 -8.78 9.75 32.82
CA PRO A 769 -8.72 8.63 33.74
C PRO A 769 -7.27 8.25 34.07
N PRO A 770 -6.99 7.78 35.30
CA PRO A 770 -5.69 7.23 35.66
C PRO A 770 -5.25 6.12 34.67
N PRO A 771 -4.01 6.15 34.15
CA PRO A 771 -3.53 5.11 33.23
C PRO A 771 -3.44 3.71 33.88
N SER A 772 -3.51 3.66 35.21
CA SER A 772 -3.50 2.46 36.04
C SER A 772 -4.91 1.99 36.47
N LEU A 773 -5.99 2.58 35.95
CA LEU A 773 -7.37 2.32 36.40
C LEU A 773 -7.79 0.84 36.41
N PHE A 774 -7.16 0.01 35.56
CA PHE A 774 -7.39 -1.44 35.46
C PHE A 774 -6.30 -2.29 36.12
N ALA A 775 -5.35 -1.69 36.85
CA ALA A 775 -4.33 -2.41 37.60
C ALA A 775 -4.88 -2.95 38.94
N ALA A 776 -4.26 -4.01 39.47
CA ALA A 776 -4.62 -4.59 40.78
C ALA A 776 -4.45 -3.62 41.97
N SER A 777 -3.71 -2.52 41.77
CA SER A 777 -3.69 -1.35 42.65
C SER A 777 -3.65 -0.11 41.76
N PRO A 778 -4.79 0.58 41.57
CA PRO A 778 -4.85 1.79 40.75
C PRO A 778 -4.29 2.99 41.51
N PHE A 779 -3.49 3.81 40.83
CA PHE A 779 -2.82 5.01 41.34
C PHE A 779 -3.04 6.20 40.37
N PRO A 780 -3.55 7.36 40.83
CA PRO A 780 -3.68 8.53 39.97
C PRO A 780 -2.30 9.06 39.53
N SER A 781 -2.19 9.49 38.28
CA SER A 781 -1.08 10.35 37.84
C SER A 781 -1.32 11.79 38.31
N PRO A 782 -0.28 12.64 38.38
CA PRO A 782 -0.39 14.09 38.68
C PRO A 782 -1.21 14.91 37.66
N SER A 783 -1.81 14.27 36.66
CA SER A 783 -2.62 14.88 35.61
C SER A 783 -3.99 14.20 35.41
N SER A 784 -4.34 13.22 36.24
CA SER A 784 -5.59 12.43 36.14
C SER A 784 -6.58 12.75 37.26
N PHE A 785 -7.84 12.33 37.12
CA PHE A 785 -8.78 12.44 38.25
C PHE A 785 -8.33 11.53 39.42
N PRO A 786 -8.50 11.97 40.69
CA PRO A 786 -8.15 11.15 41.83
C PRO A 786 -9.15 10.02 42.04
N LEU A 787 -8.70 8.95 42.68
CA LEU A 787 -9.58 7.82 43.05
C LEU A 787 -10.30 8.09 44.38
N GLN A 788 -9.72 8.95 45.23
CA GLN A 788 -10.27 9.43 46.49
C GLN A 788 -10.86 10.84 46.32
N PRO A 789 -11.70 11.35 47.26
CA PRO A 789 -12.31 12.66 47.13
C PRO A 789 -11.25 13.77 46.95
N PRO A 790 -11.33 14.63 45.91
CA PRO A 790 -10.25 15.53 45.52
C PRO A 790 -9.89 16.55 46.62
N GLY A 791 -8.60 16.72 46.88
CA GLY A 791 -8.06 17.74 47.80
C GLY A 791 -7.62 19.03 47.10
N VAL A 792 -6.74 19.78 47.77
CA VAL A 792 -6.28 21.12 47.33
C VAL A 792 -5.30 21.03 46.17
N GLU A 793 -4.50 19.98 46.13
CA GLU A 793 -3.55 19.63 45.07
C GLU A 793 -4.22 19.49 43.69
N HIS A 794 -5.50 19.11 43.64
CA HIS A 794 -6.26 18.99 42.38
C HIS A 794 -6.75 20.34 41.82
N VAL A 795 -6.75 21.42 42.60
CA VAL A 795 -7.20 22.74 42.12
C VAL A 795 -6.29 23.27 41.03
N GLU A 796 -4.98 23.10 41.17
CA GLU A 796 -4.01 23.56 40.17
C GLU A 796 -4.05 22.70 38.91
N ILE A 797 -4.26 21.38 39.06
CA ILE A 797 -4.39 20.45 37.92
C ILE A 797 -5.64 20.80 37.09
N VAL A 798 -6.78 21.05 37.73
CA VAL A 798 -8.02 21.49 37.04
C VAL A 798 -7.86 22.89 36.44
N ARG A 799 -7.16 23.82 37.11
CA ARG A 799 -6.84 25.15 36.56
C ARG A 799 -6.04 25.06 35.26
N GLN A 800 -5.08 24.14 35.18
CA GLN A 800 -4.27 23.93 33.98
C GLN A 800 -5.06 23.24 32.85
N ALA A 801 -5.90 22.26 33.17
CA ALA A 801 -6.80 21.61 32.21
C ALA A 801 -7.81 22.59 31.59
N LEU A 802 -8.40 23.49 32.39
CA LEU A 802 -9.30 24.55 31.90
C LEU A 802 -8.62 25.45 30.88
N ARG A 803 -7.39 25.90 31.17
CA ARG A 803 -6.61 26.75 30.26
C ARG A 803 -6.32 26.04 28.94
N ALA A 804 -5.75 24.84 29.00
CA ALA A 804 -5.43 24.06 27.81
C ALA A 804 -6.66 23.82 26.89
N GLN A 805 -7.85 23.61 27.45
CA GLN A 805 -9.08 23.47 26.67
C GLN A 805 -9.56 24.79 26.04
N ILE A 806 -9.38 25.93 26.72
CA ILE A 806 -9.68 27.27 26.18
C ILE A 806 -8.68 27.65 25.08
N ASP A 807 -7.38 27.39 25.30
CA ASP A 807 -6.30 27.63 24.33
C ASP A 807 -6.50 26.79 23.06
N GLN A 808 -6.82 25.50 23.22
CA GLN A 808 -7.16 24.63 22.09
C GLN A 808 -8.39 25.13 21.33
N TRP A 809 -9.47 25.48 22.02
CA TRP A 809 -10.66 26.05 21.39
C TRP A 809 -10.34 27.33 20.62
N GLN A 810 -9.53 28.23 21.18
CA GLN A 810 -9.10 29.46 20.53
C GLN A 810 -8.29 29.18 19.25
N SER A 811 -7.41 28.17 19.26
CA SER A 811 -6.68 27.70 18.07
C SER A 811 -7.62 27.14 16.99
N ASP A 812 -8.60 26.34 17.38
CA ASP A 812 -9.63 25.78 16.48
C ASP A 812 -10.50 26.88 15.85
N GLN A 813 -10.83 27.94 16.61
CA GLN A 813 -11.55 29.11 16.06
C GLN A 813 -10.71 29.86 15.02
N LEU A 814 -9.47 30.23 15.38
CA LEU A 814 -8.59 31.05 14.53
C LEU A 814 -8.16 30.32 13.25
N SER A 815 -7.95 29.00 13.31
CA SER A 815 -7.69 28.19 12.12
C SER A 815 -8.90 28.14 11.17
N THR A 816 -10.12 28.04 11.70
CA THR A 816 -11.36 28.03 10.90
C THR A 816 -11.55 29.33 10.11
N ASP A 817 -11.31 30.50 10.73
CA ASP A 817 -11.44 31.79 10.03
C ASP A 817 -10.34 32.02 8.98
N SER A 818 -9.14 31.44 9.16
CA SER A 818 -8.06 31.52 8.15
C SER A 818 -8.46 30.90 6.81
N ILE A 819 -9.27 29.83 6.83
CA ILE A 819 -9.77 29.14 5.64
C ILE A 819 -10.81 30.02 4.92
N ASN A 820 -11.71 30.66 5.67
CA ASN A 820 -12.78 31.51 5.13
C ASN A 820 -12.27 32.82 4.49
N ASN A 821 -11.18 33.39 5.00
CA ASN A 821 -10.60 34.65 4.48
C ASN A 821 -9.88 34.50 3.13
N SER A 822 -9.76 33.29 2.58
CA SER A 822 -9.00 33.00 1.34
C SER A 822 -9.74 33.33 0.03
N GLN A 823 -11.00 33.79 0.06
CA GLN A 823 -11.79 34.12 -1.14
C GLN A 823 -12.08 35.63 -1.29
N PRO A 824 -11.59 36.29 -2.37
CA PRO A 824 -11.89 37.70 -2.61
C PRO A 824 -13.37 37.96 -2.95
N GLY A 825 -13.96 38.99 -2.35
CA GLY A 825 -15.19 39.62 -2.85
C GLY A 825 -16.49 39.40 -2.07
N ARG A 826 -16.46 38.90 -0.83
CA ARG A 826 -17.63 38.93 0.08
C ARG A 826 -17.41 39.93 1.23
N PRO A 827 -18.46 40.66 1.67
CA PRO A 827 -18.39 41.46 2.89
C PRO A 827 -18.27 40.52 4.11
N SER A 828 -17.33 40.82 5.00
CA SER A 828 -17.05 39.97 6.15
C SER A 828 -18.17 40.00 7.18
N ILE A 829 -18.64 38.81 7.56
CA ILE A 829 -19.26 38.53 8.86
C ILE A 829 -18.40 37.45 9.57
N GLY A 830 -17.08 37.55 9.42
CA GLY A 830 -16.13 36.80 10.24
C GLY A 830 -16.13 37.36 11.66
N LEU A 831 -15.85 36.50 12.63
CA LEU A 831 -15.56 36.97 13.98
C LEU A 831 -14.17 37.64 13.94
N ASP A 832 -14.08 38.85 14.48
CA ASP A 832 -12.77 39.51 14.61
C ASP A 832 -11.89 38.66 15.54
N ALA A 833 -10.63 38.44 15.17
CA ALA A 833 -9.66 37.78 16.03
C ALA A 833 -9.54 38.46 17.41
N THR A 834 -9.78 39.79 17.49
CA THR A 834 -9.85 40.49 18.79
C THR A 834 -11.11 40.15 19.60
N MET A 835 -12.22 39.75 18.96
CA MET A 835 -13.40 39.21 19.65
C MET A 835 -13.18 37.77 20.10
N ILE A 836 -12.53 36.93 19.29
CA ILE A 836 -12.21 35.54 19.66
C ILE A 836 -11.28 35.53 20.90
N ALA A 837 -10.20 36.32 20.87
CA ALA A 837 -9.29 36.46 22.01
C ALA A 837 -10.00 37.03 23.26
N ARG A 838 -10.91 38.00 23.09
CA ARG A 838 -11.72 38.55 24.20
C ARG A 838 -12.70 37.53 24.77
N SER A 839 -13.28 36.67 23.91
CA SER A 839 -14.17 35.58 24.33
C SER A 839 -13.39 34.50 25.07
N ALA A 840 -12.18 34.16 24.63
CA ALA A 840 -11.29 33.24 25.33
C ALA A 840 -10.95 33.75 26.74
N GLN A 841 -10.52 35.03 26.87
CA GLN A 841 -10.27 35.65 28.17
C GLN A 841 -11.53 35.67 29.06
N GLN A 842 -12.70 36.02 28.50
CA GLN A 842 -13.95 36.00 29.24
C GLN A 842 -14.33 34.58 29.72
N HIS A 843 -14.04 33.54 28.93
CA HIS A 843 -14.20 32.16 29.36
C HIS A 843 -13.19 31.78 30.45
N GLU A 844 -11.93 32.21 30.36
CA GLU A 844 -10.93 31.97 31.42
C GLU A 844 -11.36 32.60 32.75
N ASP A 845 -11.64 33.91 32.75
CA ASP A 845 -12.03 34.68 33.94
C ASP A 845 -13.23 34.07 34.66
N ILE A 846 -14.24 33.64 33.89
CA ILE A 846 -15.44 32.97 34.43
C ILE A 846 -15.10 31.57 34.97
N SER A 847 -14.29 30.80 34.23
CA SER A 847 -13.96 29.41 34.59
C SER A 847 -13.11 29.33 35.86
N LEU A 848 -12.09 30.18 35.98
CA LEU A 848 -11.21 30.23 37.15
C LEU A 848 -11.95 30.74 38.38
N ARG A 849 -12.77 31.79 38.23
CA ARG A 849 -13.62 32.29 39.33
C ARG A 849 -14.62 31.24 39.82
N HIS A 850 -15.19 30.45 38.90
CA HIS A 850 -16.09 29.35 39.28
C HIS A 850 -15.33 28.22 39.98
N LEU A 851 -14.17 27.81 39.47
CA LEU A 851 -13.31 26.80 40.08
C LEU A 851 -12.97 27.14 41.55
N GLU A 852 -12.62 28.40 41.83
CA GLU A 852 -12.29 28.85 43.19
C GLU A 852 -13.51 28.85 44.13
N LEU A 853 -14.68 29.25 43.65
CA LEU A 853 -15.93 29.21 44.43
C LEU A 853 -16.39 27.77 44.67
N ALA A 854 -16.32 26.92 43.65
CA ALA A 854 -16.66 25.49 43.74
C ALA A 854 -15.72 24.75 44.69
N PHE A 855 -14.40 25.01 44.63
CA PHE A 855 -13.44 24.44 45.58
C PHE A 855 -13.65 24.98 47.00
N LYS A 856 -13.90 26.28 47.17
CA LYS A 856 -14.16 26.87 48.50
C LYS A 856 -15.41 26.29 49.15
N HIS A 857 -16.47 26.03 48.38
CA HIS A 857 -17.64 25.30 48.85
C HIS A 857 -17.29 23.85 49.22
N TRP A 858 -16.60 23.12 48.32
CA TRP A 858 -16.17 21.74 48.55
C TRP A 858 -15.32 21.58 49.82
N ALA A 859 -14.31 22.43 50.01
CA ALA A 859 -13.42 22.42 51.17
C ALA A 859 -14.14 22.72 52.49
N SER A 860 -15.30 23.39 52.45
CA SER A 860 -16.14 23.63 53.63
C SER A 860 -16.98 22.42 54.07
N LEU A 861 -17.04 21.35 53.26
CA LEU A 861 -17.83 20.16 53.57
C LEU A 861 -17.08 19.17 54.50
N PRO A 862 -17.78 18.55 55.47
CA PRO A 862 -17.21 17.50 56.32
C PRO A 862 -16.61 16.34 55.53
N PRO A 863 -15.59 15.63 56.07
CA PRO A 863 -14.93 14.52 55.36
C PRO A 863 -15.88 13.38 54.96
N GLU A 864 -16.88 13.06 55.78
CA GLU A 864 -17.95 12.09 55.44
C GLU A 864 -18.73 12.56 54.21
N THR A 865 -19.27 13.78 54.27
CA THR A 865 -20.06 14.40 53.18
C THR A 865 -19.28 14.51 51.88
N ARG A 866 -17.95 14.72 51.94
CA ARG A 866 -17.08 14.67 50.75
C ARG A 866 -16.91 13.26 50.19
N ARG A 867 -16.84 12.21 51.01
CA ARG A 867 -16.86 10.82 50.49
C ARG A 867 -18.18 10.50 49.80
N ASP A 868 -19.31 10.81 50.43
CA ASP A 868 -20.64 10.53 49.87
C ASP A 868 -20.87 11.28 48.54
N ALA A 869 -20.54 12.57 48.50
CA ALA A 869 -20.68 13.40 47.31
C ALA A 869 -19.72 12.99 46.17
N TRP A 870 -18.51 12.53 46.49
CA TRP A 870 -17.56 12.00 45.51
C TRP A 870 -18.08 10.70 44.87
N GLN A 871 -18.52 9.74 45.70
CA GLN A 871 -19.07 8.47 45.22
C GLN A 871 -20.35 8.67 44.38
N LEU A 872 -21.20 9.62 44.76
CA LEU A 872 -22.39 9.98 44.00
C LEU A 872 -22.04 10.60 42.63
N GLU A 873 -21.02 11.44 42.53
CA GLU A 873 -20.64 12.07 41.25
C GLU A 873 -19.90 11.10 40.31
N ILE A 874 -19.08 10.17 40.84
CA ILE A 874 -18.57 9.02 40.05
C ILE A 874 -19.74 8.22 39.47
N THR A 875 -20.75 7.91 40.28
CA THR A 875 -21.92 7.13 39.83
C THR A 875 -22.69 7.86 38.71
N ARG A 876 -22.82 9.19 38.80
CA ARG A 876 -23.40 10.04 37.73
C ARG A 876 -22.53 10.09 36.48
N ALA A 877 -21.21 10.21 36.61
CA ALA A 877 -20.27 10.18 35.49
C ALA A 877 -20.35 8.86 34.72
N PHE A 878 -20.34 7.72 35.44
CA PHE A 878 -20.50 6.40 34.85
C PHE A 878 -21.84 6.24 34.10
N ALA A 879 -22.95 6.70 34.70
CA ALA A 879 -24.26 6.69 34.04
C ALA A 879 -24.32 7.57 32.77
N ARG A 880 -23.68 8.75 32.78
CA ARG A 880 -23.57 9.63 31.59
C ARG A 880 -22.79 8.96 30.47
N GLU A 881 -21.65 8.33 30.76
CA GLU A 881 -20.85 7.63 29.73
C GLU A 881 -21.51 6.33 29.25
N MET A 882 -22.28 5.62 30.08
CA MET A 882 -23.10 4.48 29.61
C MET A 882 -24.14 4.90 28.55
N GLU A 883 -24.88 5.97 28.79
CA GLU A 883 -25.91 6.45 27.84
C GLU A 883 -25.27 7.07 26.59
N LYS A 884 -24.11 7.74 26.72
CA LYS A 884 -23.30 8.23 25.60
C LYS A 884 -22.76 7.10 24.74
N ARG A 885 -22.24 6.01 25.33
CA ARG A 885 -21.84 4.79 24.63
C ARG A 885 -23.01 4.18 23.88
N LYS A 886 -24.16 3.99 24.53
CA LYS A 886 -25.39 3.47 23.90
C LYS A 886 -25.85 4.34 22.72
N SER A 887 -25.78 5.67 22.85
CA SER A 887 -26.07 6.60 21.74
C SER A 887 -25.11 6.44 20.56
N LEU A 888 -23.82 6.18 20.82
CA LEU A 888 -22.81 5.88 19.80
C LEU A 888 -23.05 4.51 19.14
N ASP A 889 -23.37 3.47 19.92
CA ASP A 889 -23.73 2.14 19.42
C ASP A 889 -24.99 2.21 18.52
N ASP A 890 -26.02 2.96 18.92
CA ASP A 890 -27.19 3.25 18.09
C ASP A 890 -26.83 4.06 16.82
N GLN A 891 -25.88 5.01 16.90
CA GLN A 891 -25.40 5.75 15.73
C GLN A 891 -24.65 4.83 14.75
N LEU A 892 -23.79 3.97 15.25
CA LEU A 892 -23.05 2.97 14.47
C LEU A 892 -24.02 2.00 13.76
N ALA A 893 -25.02 1.48 14.48
CA ALA A 893 -26.05 0.62 13.89
C ALA A 893 -26.82 1.33 12.75
N ARG A 894 -27.19 2.61 12.93
CA ARG A 894 -27.84 3.42 11.89
C ARG A 894 -26.93 3.65 10.67
N VAL A 895 -25.64 3.94 10.88
CA VAL A 895 -24.67 4.12 9.78
C VAL A 895 -24.40 2.80 9.04
N GLN A 896 -24.35 1.66 9.75
CA GLN A 896 -24.26 0.34 9.12
C GLN A 896 -25.50 0.00 8.30
N GLN A 897 -26.70 0.34 8.80
CA GLN A 897 -27.95 0.18 8.04
C GLN A 897 -27.97 1.08 6.79
N GLU A 898 -27.54 2.33 6.91
CA GLU A 898 -27.43 3.30 5.80
C GLU A 898 -26.42 2.81 4.75
N ALA A 899 -25.24 2.33 5.16
CA ALA A 899 -24.24 1.75 4.26
C ALA A 899 -24.74 0.49 3.54
N ASN A 900 -25.48 -0.39 4.23
CA ASN A 900 -26.09 -1.57 3.60
C ASN A 900 -27.23 -1.20 2.63
N GLN A 901 -28.01 -0.17 2.95
CA GLN A 901 -29.03 0.37 2.05
C GLN A 901 -28.41 1.04 0.81
N LEU A 902 -27.26 1.72 0.95
CA LEU A 902 -26.48 2.27 -0.16
C LEU A 902 -25.87 1.16 -1.03
N ARG A 903 -25.30 0.10 -0.45
CA ARG A 903 -24.83 -1.08 -1.18
C ARG A 903 -25.93 -1.73 -2.02
N ALA A 904 -27.11 -1.94 -1.43
CA ALA A 904 -28.27 -2.47 -2.15
C ALA A 904 -28.80 -1.51 -3.25
N GLN A 905 -28.62 -0.19 -3.09
CA GLN A 905 -28.89 0.77 -4.15
C GLN A 905 -27.85 0.71 -5.28
N VAL A 906 -26.56 0.56 -4.98
CA VAL A 906 -25.49 0.39 -5.99
C VAL A 906 -25.69 -0.90 -6.78
N GLU A 907 -25.95 -2.03 -6.12
CA GLU A 907 -26.29 -3.31 -6.77
C GLU A 907 -27.50 -3.16 -7.70
N ARG A 908 -28.56 -2.47 -7.24
CA ARG A 908 -29.75 -2.19 -8.04
C ARG A 908 -29.47 -1.25 -9.21
N LEU A 909 -28.63 -0.23 -9.04
CA LEU A 909 -28.22 0.70 -10.10
C LEU A 909 -27.39 -0.02 -11.17
N GLY A 910 -26.53 -0.97 -10.79
CA GLY A 910 -25.80 -1.84 -11.71
C GLY A 910 -26.69 -2.80 -12.52
N SER A 911 -27.92 -3.07 -12.06
CA SER A 911 -28.90 -3.87 -12.81
C SER A 911 -29.68 -3.08 -13.88
N CYS A 912 -29.57 -1.76 -13.91
CA CYS A 912 -30.18 -0.90 -14.94
C CYS A 912 -29.28 -0.80 -16.18
N GLN A 913 -29.85 -0.82 -17.37
CA GLN A 913 -29.10 -0.52 -18.60
C GLN A 913 -28.85 0.99 -18.74
N TRP A 914 -27.65 1.42 -18.35
CA TRP A 914 -27.16 2.78 -18.55
C TRP A 914 -26.47 2.95 -19.91
N PRO A 915 -26.37 4.19 -20.44
CA PRO A 915 -25.38 4.55 -21.45
C PRO A 915 -23.96 4.13 -21.01
N ARG A 916 -23.13 3.69 -21.97
CA ARG A 916 -21.83 3.06 -21.69
C ARG A 916 -20.90 3.93 -20.84
N GLU A 917 -20.94 5.24 -21.01
CA GLU A 917 -20.17 6.21 -20.23
C GLU A 917 -20.40 6.08 -18.71
N PHE A 918 -21.63 5.88 -18.24
CA PHE A 918 -21.94 5.78 -16.81
C PHE A 918 -21.64 4.39 -16.21
N ALA A 919 -21.44 3.37 -17.06
CA ALA A 919 -20.92 2.07 -16.63
C ALA A 919 -19.39 2.06 -16.48
N LEU A 920 -18.70 3.02 -17.10
CA LEU A 920 -17.25 3.23 -16.97
C LEU A 920 -16.91 4.24 -15.87
N PHE A 921 -17.78 5.24 -15.66
CA PHE A 921 -17.66 6.27 -14.63
C PHE A 921 -19.03 6.45 -13.94
N PRO A 922 -19.30 5.73 -12.84
CA PRO A 922 -20.50 5.99 -12.05
C PRO A 922 -20.42 7.43 -11.47
N PRO A 923 -21.53 8.19 -11.45
CA PRO A 923 -21.51 9.57 -10.99
C PRO A 923 -21.25 9.66 -9.47
N ASP A 924 -20.29 10.50 -9.07
CA ASP A 924 -19.86 10.65 -7.68
C ASP A 924 -21.00 11.07 -6.75
N THR A 925 -21.21 10.29 -5.68
CA THR A 925 -22.17 10.62 -4.61
C THR A 925 -21.48 11.43 -3.51
N LEU A 926 -21.74 12.74 -3.46
CA LEU A 926 -21.23 13.61 -2.40
C LEU A 926 -22.07 13.45 -1.10
N PRO A 927 -21.49 12.96 0.02
CA PRO A 927 -22.20 12.86 1.29
C PRO A 927 -22.38 14.24 1.92
N LEU A 928 -23.62 14.62 2.25
CA LEU A 928 -23.91 15.85 2.98
C LEU A 928 -23.93 15.60 4.50
N PRO A 929 -23.21 16.38 5.32
CA PRO A 929 -23.30 16.28 6.77
C PRO A 929 -24.74 16.47 7.27
N ARG A 930 -25.16 15.67 8.26
CA ARG A 930 -26.56 15.64 8.76
C ARG A 930 -27.04 16.99 9.33
N ASP A 931 -26.13 17.88 9.69
CA ASP A 931 -26.46 19.21 10.21
C ASP A 931 -26.62 20.25 9.09
N VAL A 932 -25.81 20.16 8.03
CA VAL A 932 -26.02 20.91 6.77
C VAL A 932 -27.34 20.47 6.11
N ALA A 933 -27.65 19.17 6.14
CA ALA A 933 -28.94 18.65 5.68
C ALA A 933 -30.12 19.24 6.47
N ARG A 934 -30.03 19.26 7.81
CA ARG A 934 -31.06 19.90 8.65
C ARG A 934 -31.21 21.40 8.38
N GLU A 935 -30.12 22.14 8.16
CA GLU A 935 -30.18 23.57 7.83
C GLU A 935 -30.77 23.85 6.43
N LEU A 936 -30.71 22.89 5.51
CA LEU A 936 -31.42 22.95 4.21
C LEU A 936 -32.94 22.69 4.35
N ASP A 937 -33.34 21.83 5.29
CA ASP A 937 -34.74 21.51 5.60
C ASP A 937 -35.45 22.62 6.41
N THR A 938 -34.76 23.24 7.40
CA THR A 938 -35.37 24.22 8.32
C THR A 938 -35.77 25.54 7.66
N ASN A 939 -35.08 25.96 6.60
CA ASN A 939 -35.19 27.30 6.00
C ASN A 939 -36.34 27.46 4.99
N GLU A 940 -37.36 26.58 5.01
CA GLU A 940 -38.47 26.55 4.06
C GLU A 940 -38.04 26.78 2.59
N SER A 941 -37.10 25.97 2.10
CA SER A 941 -36.57 25.99 0.74
C SER A 941 -37.59 25.61 -0.38
N LYS A 942 -38.89 25.69 -0.05
CA LYS A 942 -40.09 25.41 -0.88
C LYS A 942 -40.10 24.07 -1.62
N ILE A 943 -39.44 23.05 -1.06
CA ILE A 943 -39.50 21.66 -1.53
C ILE A 943 -39.69 20.69 -0.35
N SER A 944 -40.92 20.57 0.15
CA SER A 944 -41.41 19.40 0.93
C SER A 944 -42.96 19.43 0.96
N PRO A 945 -43.66 18.29 1.19
CA PRO A 945 -43.86 17.82 2.56
C PRO A 945 -43.51 16.34 2.82
N ASP A 946 -43.37 15.51 1.78
CA ASP A 946 -43.12 14.07 1.88
C ASP A 946 -41.69 13.77 1.37
N SER A 947 -40.75 13.53 2.28
CA SER A 947 -39.29 13.62 2.05
C SER A 947 -38.66 12.53 1.17
N SER A 948 -37.54 12.85 0.50
CA SER A 948 -36.35 12.00 0.22
C SER A 948 -35.59 12.38 -1.06
N ARG A 949 -36.05 13.37 -1.85
CA ARG A 949 -35.37 13.84 -3.06
C ARG A 949 -35.48 15.35 -3.21
N TRP A 950 -34.40 15.97 -3.68
CA TRP A 950 -34.45 17.29 -4.31
C TRP A 950 -35.38 17.20 -5.54
N ASP A 951 -36.25 18.19 -5.73
CA ASP A 951 -37.12 18.26 -6.93
C ASP A 951 -36.34 18.86 -8.11
N TYR A 952 -35.42 18.05 -8.65
CA TYR A 952 -34.56 18.42 -9.78
C TYR A 952 -35.39 18.85 -11.00
N ASP A 953 -36.53 18.21 -11.27
CA ASP A 953 -37.40 18.58 -12.39
C ASP A 953 -37.96 20.01 -12.22
N ASN A 954 -38.40 20.42 -11.02
CA ASN A 954 -38.86 21.80 -10.80
C ASN A 954 -37.72 22.84 -10.84
N VAL A 955 -36.53 22.54 -10.30
CA VAL A 955 -35.37 23.46 -10.38
C VAL A 955 -34.92 23.62 -11.84
N VAL A 956 -34.86 22.52 -12.61
CA VAL A 956 -34.54 22.58 -14.05
C VAL A 956 -35.66 23.28 -14.84
N ALA A 957 -36.94 23.07 -14.52
CA ALA A 957 -38.06 23.76 -15.16
C ALA A 957 -38.14 25.26 -14.81
N LYS A 958 -37.64 25.68 -13.64
CA LYS A 958 -37.41 27.09 -13.30
C LYS A 958 -36.36 27.68 -14.25
N TRP A 959 -35.17 27.10 -14.34
CA TRP A 959 -34.10 27.64 -15.18
C TRP A 959 -34.36 27.52 -16.69
N LYS A 960 -35.07 26.49 -17.16
CA LYS A 960 -35.53 26.43 -18.57
C LYS A 960 -36.45 27.58 -18.91
N ARG A 961 -37.37 27.97 -18.02
CA ARG A 961 -38.22 29.16 -18.21
C ARG A 961 -37.39 30.44 -18.23
N VAL A 962 -36.40 30.59 -17.35
CA VAL A 962 -35.49 31.76 -17.34
C VAL A 962 -34.70 31.86 -18.65
N VAL A 963 -34.02 30.78 -19.09
CA VAL A 963 -33.22 30.77 -20.32
C VAL A 963 -34.08 31.05 -21.57
N MET A 964 -35.29 30.49 -21.63
CA MET A 964 -36.22 30.78 -22.74
C MET A 964 -36.78 32.21 -22.70
N HIS A 965 -37.01 32.78 -21.50
CA HIS A 965 -37.48 34.15 -21.33
C HIS A 965 -36.41 35.18 -21.68
N ASP A 966 -35.16 34.97 -21.25
CA ASP A 966 -33.99 35.80 -21.59
C ASP A 966 -33.80 35.86 -23.12
N LYS A 967 -33.91 34.70 -23.79
CA LYS A 967 -33.93 34.55 -25.25
C LYS A 967 -35.10 35.27 -25.94
N SER A 968 -36.22 35.49 -25.24
CA SER A 968 -37.36 36.28 -25.74
C SER A 968 -37.21 37.79 -25.52
N MET A 969 -36.51 38.20 -24.45
CA MET A 969 -36.19 39.61 -24.17
C MET A 969 -35.06 40.15 -25.06
N GLY A 970 -34.15 39.29 -25.52
CA GLY A 970 -33.01 39.64 -26.38
C GLY A 970 -33.33 40.20 -27.79
N ARG A 971 -34.57 40.63 -28.06
CA ARG A 971 -35.01 41.24 -29.34
C ARG A 971 -36.10 42.31 -29.23
N VAL A 972 -36.03 43.26 -28.28
CA VAL A 972 -36.69 44.59 -28.44
C VAL A 972 -35.80 45.71 -27.92
N GLY A 973 -35.60 46.74 -28.77
CA GLY A 973 -34.94 48.01 -28.41
C GLY A 973 -33.58 48.20 -29.09
N VAL A 974 -33.37 49.17 -30.00
CA VAL A 974 -34.30 50.17 -30.59
C VAL A 974 -33.88 50.38 -32.06
N GLY A 975 -34.81 50.37 -33.04
CA GLY A 975 -34.38 50.39 -34.45
C GLY A 975 -35.41 50.44 -35.60
N ARG A 976 -36.59 51.06 -35.41
CA ARG A 976 -37.55 51.53 -36.45
C ARG A 976 -38.00 50.59 -37.63
N SER A 977 -39.31 50.31 -37.62
CA SER A 977 -40.26 50.33 -38.76
C SER A 977 -39.95 49.63 -40.10
N SER A 978 -40.77 48.63 -40.41
CA SER A 978 -41.16 48.20 -41.77
C SER A 978 -42.57 48.75 -42.10
N PRO A 979 -43.19 48.50 -43.28
CA PRO A 979 -42.68 47.92 -44.54
C PRO A 979 -43.07 48.77 -45.78
N VAL A 980 -43.07 48.14 -46.97
CA VAL A 980 -43.75 48.45 -48.26
C VAL A 980 -42.80 48.70 -49.44
N LEU A 981 -43.08 47.93 -50.52
CA LEU A 981 -42.92 48.09 -51.99
C LEU A 981 -42.08 49.29 -52.52
N ASP A 982 -41.30 49.17 -53.60
CA ASP A 982 -41.78 48.76 -54.93
C ASP A 982 -40.83 47.91 -55.83
N ASP A 983 -41.49 47.46 -56.90
CA ASP A 983 -41.23 46.64 -58.09
C ASP A 983 -39.99 46.91 -58.99
N ASN A 984 -39.70 45.97 -59.91
CA ASN A 984 -38.75 45.96 -61.05
C ASN A 984 -37.23 46.15 -60.75
N GLY A 985 -36.29 45.61 -61.53
CA GLY A 985 -36.37 44.82 -62.76
C GLY A 985 -35.41 45.36 -63.84
N SER A 986 -34.39 44.57 -64.26
CA SER A 986 -33.36 44.93 -65.28
C SER A 986 -32.38 46.07 -64.88
N ALA A 987 -31.24 46.33 -65.53
CA ALA A 987 -30.24 45.48 -66.21
C ALA A 987 -28.90 46.26 -66.42
N ASP A 988 -27.84 45.55 -66.79
CA ASP A 988 -26.64 45.98 -67.55
C ASP A 988 -25.75 47.19 -67.13
N SER A 989 -24.55 46.84 -66.63
CA SER A 989 -23.26 47.07 -67.31
C SER A 989 -22.29 48.25 -66.98
N LYS A 990 -20.99 47.87 -66.90
CA LYS A 990 -19.75 48.51 -67.39
C LYS A 990 -19.27 49.93 -66.93
N ARG A 991 -18.04 49.90 -66.34
CA ARG A 991 -16.81 50.71 -66.60
C ARG A 991 -16.80 52.25 -66.45
N GLY A 992 -15.68 52.72 -65.88
CA GLY A 992 -15.07 54.06 -66.08
C GLY A 992 -15.46 55.07 -65.01
N SER A 993 -14.59 55.68 -64.20
CA SER A 993 -13.32 56.42 -64.43
C SER A 993 -13.53 57.88 -64.84
N ASP A 994 -13.26 58.82 -63.91
CA ASP A 994 -12.30 59.92 -64.11
C ASP A 994 -12.04 60.71 -62.79
N GLU A 995 -10.97 61.50 -62.78
CA GLU A 995 -10.50 62.38 -61.67
C GLU A 995 -10.78 63.87 -62.02
N PRO A 996 -10.53 64.92 -61.18
CA PRO A 996 -9.16 65.32 -60.83
C PRO A 996 -8.90 66.01 -59.45
N VAL A 997 -7.65 65.92 -58.96
CA VAL A 997 -6.72 67.01 -58.51
C VAL A 997 -7.32 68.25 -57.77
N ASN A 998 -6.81 68.77 -56.63
CA ASN A 998 -5.49 68.84 -55.96
C ASN A 998 -5.71 68.99 -54.43
N LEU A 999 -4.78 69.12 -53.45
CA LEU A 999 -3.30 69.23 -53.29
C LEU A 999 -2.94 68.29 -52.07
N SER A 1000 -1.76 68.17 -51.43
CA SER A 1000 -0.50 68.95 -51.36
C SER A 1000 0.72 68.03 -51.03
N ARG A 1001 1.80 68.57 -50.44
CA ARG A 1001 3.08 67.90 -50.11
C ARG A 1001 3.82 68.63 -48.96
N PRO A 1002 5.00 68.15 -48.47
CA PRO A 1002 5.66 66.82 -48.55
C PRO A 1002 5.86 66.18 -47.13
N ARG A 1003 6.16 64.89 -46.88
CA ARG A 1003 7.27 63.97 -47.32
C ARG A 1003 8.67 64.43 -46.82
N ILE A 1004 9.61 63.57 -46.35
CA ILE A 1004 9.65 62.10 -46.12
C ILE A 1004 10.79 61.67 -45.13
N LEU A 1005 10.94 60.34 -44.92
CA LEU A 1005 11.96 59.48 -44.25
C LEU A 1005 13.46 59.91 -44.32
N GLN A 1006 14.51 59.27 -43.71
CA GLN A 1006 14.84 57.83 -43.48
C GLN A 1006 15.94 57.63 -42.34
N PRO A 1007 16.80 56.57 -42.21
CA PRO A 1007 17.33 56.07 -40.91
C PRO A 1007 18.91 55.98 -40.90
N PRO A 1008 19.66 54.99 -40.34
CA PRO A 1008 19.46 54.00 -39.25
C PRO A 1008 20.64 53.91 -38.21
N ALA A 1009 20.55 52.91 -37.29
CA ALA A 1009 21.63 52.10 -36.70
C ALA A 1009 22.31 52.43 -35.33
N ALA A 1010 22.04 51.51 -34.36
CA ALA A 1010 22.99 50.81 -33.46
C ALA A 1010 23.60 51.45 -32.18
N LEU A 1011 23.91 50.53 -31.24
CA LEU A 1011 24.72 50.61 -30.00
C LEU A 1011 24.13 51.26 -28.72
N SER A 1012 24.58 50.70 -27.59
CA SER A 1012 24.46 51.18 -26.19
C SER A 1012 25.88 51.27 -25.61
N PRO A 1013 26.19 52.05 -24.53
CA PRO A 1013 25.86 51.61 -23.16
C PRO A 1013 25.71 52.70 -22.06
N SER A 1014 25.38 52.25 -20.83
CA SER A 1014 25.76 52.83 -19.51
C SER A 1014 25.19 54.17 -19.00
N ALA A 1015 25.21 54.31 -17.66
CA ALA A 1015 24.80 55.47 -16.83
C ALA A 1015 26.06 56.32 -16.42
N PRO A 1016 26.05 57.38 -15.54
CA PRO A 1016 25.17 57.61 -14.36
C PRO A 1016 24.74 59.10 -14.09
N SER A 1017 24.34 59.35 -12.83
CA SER A 1017 23.80 60.56 -12.14
C SER A 1017 24.85 61.71 -11.92
N PRO A 1018 24.76 62.72 -10.99
CA PRO A 1018 23.85 62.99 -9.84
C PRO A 1018 23.51 64.50 -9.57
N ILE A 1019 23.39 64.89 -8.29
CA ILE A 1019 23.29 66.24 -7.64
C ILE A 1019 21.85 66.76 -7.45
N GLN A 1020 21.37 67.38 -6.34
CA GLN A 1020 21.69 67.54 -4.88
C GLN A 1020 20.43 68.26 -4.24
N THR A 1021 20.13 68.48 -2.94
CA THR A 1021 20.63 68.19 -1.56
C THR A 1021 19.50 68.49 -0.55
N GLY A 1022 19.52 67.95 0.68
CA GLY A 1022 18.71 68.49 1.81
C GLY A 1022 18.42 67.52 2.97
N GLU A 1023 18.77 67.90 4.22
CA GLU A 1023 18.58 67.18 5.51
C GLU A 1023 18.23 68.24 6.62
N PRO A 1024 17.93 67.96 7.93
CA PRO A 1024 18.12 66.70 8.70
C PRO A 1024 17.01 66.27 9.75
N SER A 1025 17.18 65.06 10.31
CA SER A 1025 16.99 64.60 11.72
C SER A 1025 15.71 64.81 12.61
N ALA A 1026 15.02 63.68 12.89
CA ALA A 1026 14.91 62.96 14.19
C ALA A 1026 14.19 63.47 15.50
N SER A 1027 13.16 62.70 15.91
CA SER A 1027 12.89 62.04 17.23
C SER A 1027 12.53 62.74 18.58
N SER A 1028 11.46 62.23 19.23
CA SER A 1028 11.22 62.00 20.70
C SER A 1028 11.01 63.21 21.67
N SER A 1029 10.37 63.13 22.87
CA SER A 1029 9.31 62.24 23.44
C SER A 1029 8.79 62.72 24.85
N GLN A 1030 7.62 62.20 25.31
CA GLN A 1030 7.13 62.06 26.71
C GLN A 1030 6.51 63.24 27.55
N GLN A 1031 5.55 62.86 28.43
CA GLN A 1031 5.00 63.51 29.66
C GLN A 1031 4.16 64.83 29.50
N THR A 1032 3.14 65.19 30.31
CA THR A 1032 2.45 64.59 31.50
C THR A 1032 0.96 65.03 31.64
N SER A 1033 0.22 64.53 32.65
CA SER A 1033 -1.23 64.71 32.95
C SER A 1033 -1.66 66.09 33.52
N PRO A 1034 -2.97 66.46 33.44
CA PRO A 1034 -3.69 66.86 34.67
C PRO A 1034 -5.22 66.52 34.79
N TYR A 1035 -5.64 66.17 36.03
CA TYR A 1035 -6.91 66.49 36.75
C TYR A 1035 -8.31 65.88 36.40
N LEU A 1036 -9.22 66.03 37.39
CA LEU A 1036 -10.62 65.55 37.64
C LEU A 1036 -11.38 66.68 38.40
N PRO A 1037 -12.67 66.59 38.85
CA PRO A 1037 -13.78 65.62 38.66
C PRO A 1037 -15.17 66.28 38.29
N HIS A 1038 -16.29 65.53 38.28
CA HIS A 1038 -17.59 66.01 38.87
C HIS A 1038 -18.66 64.90 39.12
N ASP A 1039 -19.64 65.25 39.97
CA ASP A 1039 -20.75 64.47 40.60
C ASP A 1039 -22.09 64.46 39.78
N ALA A 1040 -23.27 63.88 40.14
CA ALA A 1040 -23.78 63.18 41.35
C ALA A 1040 -25.09 62.35 41.13
N THR A 1041 -25.31 61.33 41.99
CA THR A 1041 -26.58 60.78 42.56
C THR A 1041 -27.88 60.54 41.76
N ARG A 1042 -28.46 59.32 41.85
CA ARG A 1042 -29.77 59.06 42.53
C ARG A 1042 -30.17 57.56 42.69
N SER A 1043 -31.00 57.28 43.69
CA SER A 1043 -31.87 56.08 43.85
C SER A 1043 -33.20 56.55 44.50
N PRO A 1044 -34.33 55.80 44.45
CA PRO A 1044 -34.62 54.85 45.55
C PRO A 1044 -35.65 53.69 45.28
N ASN A 1045 -35.74 52.77 46.27
CA ASN A 1045 -36.94 52.08 46.80
C ASN A 1045 -37.81 51.06 46.02
N ALA A 1046 -37.86 49.86 46.63
CA ALA A 1046 -39.05 49.12 47.11
C ALA A 1046 -39.99 48.36 46.14
N GLY A 1047 -40.50 47.22 46.65
CA GLY A 1047 -41.68 46.49 46.17
C GLY A 1047 -42.47 45.89 47.36
N PRO A 1048 -43.56 45.13 47.14
CA PRO A 1048 -44.26 44.39 48.22
C PRO A 1048 -44.50 42.88 47.94
N GLN A 1049 -45.10 42.19 48.92
CA GLN A 1049 -45.21 40.71 49.02
C GLN A 1049 -46.64 40.15 48.93
N ALA A 1050 -46.79 38.88 48.52
CA ALA A 1050 -47.77 37.87 48.98
C ALA A 1050 -47.41 36.49 48.37
N LYS A 1051 -47.75 35.29 48.81
CA LYS A 1051 -48.09 34.55 50.07
C LYS A 1051 -48.73 33.20 49.62
N ARG A 1052 -48.59 32.11 50.39
CA ARG A 1052 -49.16 30.73 50.16
C ARG A 1052 -50.71 30.69 50.48
N PRO A 1053 -51.49 29.56 50.55
CA PRO A 1053 -51.18 28.10 50.45
C PRO A 1053 -52.25 27.12 49.85
N ARG A 1054 -51.88 25.82 49.64
CA ARG A 1054 -52.54 24.54 50.08
C ARG A 1054 -51.90 23.34 49.32
N LEU A 1055 -51.69 22.09 49.78
CA LEU A 1055 -52.25 21.13 50.77
C LEU A 1055 -53.28 20.10 50.23
N MET A 1056 -52.84 18.84 50.04
CA MET A 1056 -53.46 17.64 50.67
C MET A 1056 -52.58 16.38 50.56
N ASN A 1057 -52.94 15.31 51.29
CA ASN A 1057 -52.12 14.11 51.54
C ASN A 1057 -52.58 12.88 50.73
N GLY A 1058 -51.67 11.91 50.58
CA GLY A 1058 -51.98 10.48 50.41
C GLY A 1058 -51.13 9.67 51.40
N HIS A 1059 -51.70 8.66 52.06
CA HIS A 1059 -51.06 7.88 53.12
C HIS A 1059 -50.98 6.38 52.75
N HIS A 1060 -50.35 5.60 53.64
CA HIS A 1060 -50.24 4.14 53.68
C HIS A 1060 -49.14 3.48 52.82
N SER A 1061 -48.56 2.34 53.18
CA SER A 1061 -48.02 1.79 54.45
C SER A 1061 -47.97 0.26 54.34
N ALA A 1062 -46.78 -0.33 54.49
CA ALA A 1062 -46.50 -1.76 54.73
C ALA A 1062 -47.02 -2.80 53.70
N THR A 1063 -46.09 -3.64 53.23
CA THR A 1063 -46.15 -5.12 53.37
C THR A 1063 -44.78 -5.71 53.01
N ALA A 1064 -44.57 -7.01 53.27
CA ALA A 1064 -43.31 -7.74 53.08
C ALA A 1064 -43.54 -9.00 52.21
N ALA A 1065 -42.57 -9.93 52.21
CA ALA A 1065 -42.55 -11.22 51.50
C ALA A 1065 -42.40 -11.11 49.96
N GLU A 1066 -41.86 -12.09 49.22
CA GLU A 1066 -40.79 -13.10 49.41
C GLU A 1066 -40.66 -13.84 48.05
N GLY A 1067 -39.67 -14.72 47.84
CA GLY A 1067 -39.74 -15.67 46.72
C GLY A 1067 -38.44 -16.15 46.08
N ALA A 1068 -37.77 -17.11 46.73
CA ALA A 1068 -36.81 -17.99 46.07
C ALA A 1068 -37.02 -19.43 46.58
N ASN A 1069 -37.51 -20.31 45.72
CA ASN A 1069 -37.95 -21.65 46.12
C ASN A 1069 -36.79 -22.65 46.24
N SER A 1070 -36.72 -23.37 47.36
CA SER A 1070 -36.06 -24.68 47.50
C SER A 1070 -36.64 -25.41 48.73
N PRO A 1071 -36.91 -26.74 48.68
CA PRO A 1071 -37.71 -27.42 49.71
C PRO A 1071 -36.89 -28.13 50.81
N SER A 1072 -37.45 -28.17 52.04
CA SER A 1072 -37.43 -29.25 53.06
C SER A 1072 -36.12 -30.04 53.35
N THR A 1073 -35.65 -30.27 54.60
CA THR A 1073 -36.27 -30.14 55.94
C THR A 1073 -35.23 -30.30 57.08
N ASN A 1074 -35.67 -30.04 58.33
CA ASN A 1074 -35.15 -30.52 59.65
C ASN A 1074 -34.02 -29.77 60.41
N GLN A 1075 -34.44 -29.15 61.54
CA GLN A 1075 -33.96 -29.34 62.93
C GLN A 1075 -32.55 -28.84 63.39
N ASN A 1076 -32.47 -27.54 63.77
CA ASN A 1076 -32.34 -27.02 65.16
C ASN A 1076 -31.75 -27.89 66.32
N PRO A 1077 -31.14 -27.29 67.40
CA PRO A 1077 -30.21 -26.14 67.46
C PRO A 1077 -28.98 -26.38 68.43
N PRO A 1078 -28.65 -25.59 69.50
CA PRO A 1078 -27.51 -24.64 69.51
C PRO A 1078 -26.53 -24.73 70.73
N GLY A 1079 -25.54 -23.81 70.81
CA GLY A 1079 -25.17 -23.19 72.10
C GLY A 1079 -23.71 -22.76 72.36
N ASN A 1080 -23.52 -21.48 72.73
CA ASN A 1080 -22.52 -20.89 73.67
C ASN A 1080 -21.00 -21.07 73.43
N SER A 1081 -20.09 -20.18 73.89
CA SER A 1081 -20.21 -18.85 74.55
C SER A 1081 -18.92 -18.00 74.39
N LYS A 1082 -19.03 -16.67 74.57
CA LYS A 1082 -17.90 -15.69 74.66
C LYS A 1082 -17.36 -15.62 76.13
N PRO A 1083 -16.52 -14.65 76.58
CA PRO A 1083 -15.64 -13.66 75.88
C PRO A 1083 -14.20 -13.55 76.47
N TRP A 1084 -13.31 -12.70 75.89
CA TRP A 1084 -12.61 -11.53 76.51
C TRP A 1084 -11.58 -10.90 75.53
N HIS A 1085 -10.95 -9.77 75.90
CA HIS A 1085 -10.16 -8.81 75.06
C HIS A 1085 -8.74 -8.55 75.67
N PRO A 1086 -7.83 -7.72 75.09
CA PRO A 1086 -7.39 -7.49 73.70
C PRO A 1086 -5.82 -7.34 73.54
N GLN A 1087 -5.35 -6.78 72.39
CA GLN A 1087 -4.08 -6.05 72.12
C GLN A 1087 -2.86 -6.67 71.36
N GLN A 1088 -2.28 -5.80 70.50
CA GLN A 1088 -0.87 -5.60 70.07
C GLN A 1088 -0.10 -6.57 69.13
N SER A 1089 -0.16 -6.25 67.82
CA SER A 1089 0.94 -5.74 66.95
C SER A 1089 2.35 -6.35 66.87
N LEU A 1090 2.80 -6.54 65.61
CA LEU A 1090 4.16 -6.36 65.04
C LEU A 1090 5.32 -7.31 65.45
N THR A 1091 5.83 -8.11 64.50
CA THR A 1091 7.15 -7.96 63.83
C THR A 1091 7.56 -9.22 63.05
N VAL A 1092 8.28 -9.05 61.93
CA VAL A 1092 9.24 -10.04 61.35
C VAL A 1092 10.42 -9.23 60.80
N SER A 1093 11.65 -9.75 60.92
CA SER A 1093 12.90 -9.00 60.73
C SER A 1093 13.79 -9.54 59.60
N ASN A 1094 14.75 -8.71 59.15
CA ASN A 1094 15.89 -9.10 58.29
C ASN A 1094 17.14 -9.47 59.12
N LEU A 1095 18.12 -10.14 58.47
CA LEU A 1095 19.60 -10.08 58.63
C LEU A 1095 20.38 -11.36 59.01
N THR A 1096 21.69 -11.28 58.69
CA THR A 1096 22.86 -12.16 58.95
C THR A 1096 23.14 -13.25 57.90
N GLY A 1097 24.39 -13.50 57.45
CA GLY A 1097 25.74 -12.87 57.63
C GLY A 1097 26.88 -13.90 57.39
N PRO A 1098 28.21 -13.61 57.54
CA PRO A 1098 28.97 -12.34 57.43
C PRO A 1098 30.40 -12.44 56.76
N SER A 1099 31.08 -11.29 56.54
CA SER A 1099 32.57 -11.07 56.40
C SER A 1099 33.39 -11.79 55.29
N GLY A 1100 34.47 -11.26 54.68
CA GLY A 1100 35.31 -10.03 54.77
C GLY A 1100 36.73 -10.33 54.16
N PRO A 1101 37.78 -9.46 54.13
CA PRO A 1101 37.93 -8.02 54.42
C PRO A 1101 38.61 -7.23 53.24
N THR A 1102 39.44 -6.19 53.49
CA THR A 1102 40.15 -5.35 52.47
C THR A 1102 41.49 -4.75 52.98
N PRO A 1103 42.43 -4.34 52.08
CA PRO A 1103 43.50 -3.36 52.35
C PRO A 1103 43.41 -2.09 51.44
N PRO A 1104 44.29 -1.04 51.58
CA PRO A 1104 43.87 0.37 51.46
C PRO A 1104 44.40 1.19 50.24
N PRO A 1105 43.92 2.44 50.03
CA PRO A 1105 44.32 3.32 48.91
C PRO A 1105 45.52 4.24 49.22
N SER A 1106 46.20 4.73 48.17
CA SER A 1106 47.29 5.73 48.27
C SER A 1106 47.21 6.87 47.24
N SER A 1107 47.12 8.08 47.77
CA SER A 1107 47.35 9.42 47.22
C SER A 1107 48.14 9.64 45.91
N SER A 1108 47.59 10.53 45.06
CA SER A 1108 48.25 11.64 44.34
C SER A 1108 49.48 11.40 43.42
N GLY A 1109 49.35 11.80 42.16
CA GLY A 1109 50.45 12.17 41.26
C GLY A 1109 50.00 13.31 40.35
N THR A 1110 50.69 14.45 40.46
CA THR A 1110 50.43 15.78 39.85
C THR A 1110 49.96 15.79 38.39
#